data_AF-A0AA41M6W6-F1
#
_entry.id   AF-A0AA41M6W6-F1
#
_cell.length_a   1.000
_cell.length_b   1.000
_cell.length_c   1.000
_cell.angle_alpha   90.00
_cell.angle_beta   90.00
_cell.angle_gamma   90.00
#
_symmetry.space_group_name_H-M   'P 1'
#
loop_
_entity.id
_entity.type
_entity.pdbx_description
1 polymer ?
#
loop_
_entity_poly.entity_id
_entity_poly.type
_entity_poly.pdbx_seq_one_letter_code
_entity_poly.pdbx_strand_id
1 'polypeptide(L)'
;MKTIKKIKESSKAVAGSALLVGATLAGGAAFATAQSSGSSGDATLGDYPGHFIGEDGTVSSTVVMGEDANAVDVVAGSAIAGQLGNNAFMTETETVSTSGGAVGSFSATNGVTLDTANDNLFFGDTLTEVRDTLSEDQMDALAETTFTDDAGDDTDVEYFMSPGDLELQFGKPDDRDNEDPIHYIENPADPTPTEHLYELQATFEDVINFTNEDVQDEEIELFGNTYTVSTDTQNDELILFGGQDSVSVDSGESTTMTVGGEEVTVEVVAVTSSDTAAYRVNGELNQDDEDQEFTVNGEDVRLQDVIQTNSDNSQGVVTFAVGSEELTIDPSGDQVEDSDGDDVEGLYAEVAGGDAANAQGINFYVGAQDDDREYLAAGESYAHDFLRDFTVHYEGLNPDTTSGDAEGVSQVEFESSGDDTVTVSMDGESVEFLHAQEDSYDSSTQVQLRDSDDDVIHSYEGAVASEDEYFAADAGDFPHLFEVTNIDRDETGDSIESGSEATVDLRDAVTGDTVEVDLDAATTVSDGDFSDNGGGEYYADTEIIDGQTYKFVVEGDDSAAGDTNDRDSDTLQGNTGEPELQVVFGDGSKVAEGGNVPSIGDNLNPGDEISNYAALDTDSNAAVSLYQVHNPVMPFTSGKAAGDTSKDVFDGRDSNGDPTSSPLSDVTADSGVTVEVPSTESTDKVTQEVTLDQAAAFTTNGGLRHTFGFVPLEMTESGSHIDLSQLGTPQIGVTPADGDKDESFEFTLLFADGTTEPVTVDNDGDTALDTTDITDSGKTLIGISSDSDGTALTTGDTVSVADGGSVDTTLDDTGDVDVAANNAIYAFANGDQLMNPAAFTIEPENDNDEEEAYVVGASPDTGDDELDVSFGGFTGDSRQTATLESNDDIDVGVDLFGTYSEIDNDEQGSVTLNLPSGQAVAGVGVTSEEGEVTAGGSGGSGTVETMTPTGFSSQYTALDSDSSVSSAKQERHLVLVGGPAVNSVVGELVEANETMAGSEYTEGQGMLQLVEDAFTEGHDALIVAGHSGEDTRAAGEFLVNHDENSDALEGSTQVTVNTAEGTVVQ
;
A
#
# COMPACT_ATOMS: atom_id res chain seq x y z
N MET A 1 26.97 -20.11 -41.92
CA MET A 1 26.99 -21.55 -41.53
C MET A 1 28.21 -21.90 -40.64
N LYS A 2 28.66 -20.98 -39.77
CA LYS A 2 29.68 -21.20 -38.72
C LYS A 2 29.23 -20.66 -37.35
N THR A 3 28.15 -19.89 -37.29
CA THR A 3 27.65 -19.18 -36.10
C THR A 3 26.84 -20.07 -35.14
N ILE A 4 26.20 -21.13 -35.65
CA ILE A 4 25.34 -22.04 -34.84
C ILE A 4 26.14 -22.95 -33.89
N LYS A 5 27.48 -22.97 -33.97
CA LYS A 5 28.31 -23.91 -33.18
C LYS A 5 28.78 -23.35 -31.82
N LYS A 6 28.75 -22.04 -31.60
CA LYS A 6 29.24 -21.42 -30.35
C LYS A 6 28.20 -21.46 -29.22
N ILE A 7 26.91 -21.46 -29.53
CA ILE A 7 25.81 -21.49 -28.53
C ILE A 7 25.70 -22.86 -27.81
N LYS A 8 26.25 -23.95 -28.36
CA LYS A 8 26.22 -25.29 -27.74
C LYS A 8 27.36 -25.57 -26.75
N GLU A 9 28.36 -24.69 -26.62
CA GLU A 9 29.49 -24.93 -25.71
C GLU A 9 29.37 -24.19 -24.37
N SER A 10 28.54 -23.14 -24.25
CA SER A 10 28.31 -22.40 -23.00
C SER A 10 27.32 -23.06 -22.04
N SER A 11 26.40 -23.90 -22.52
CA SER A 11 25.37 -24.57 -21.69
C SER A 11 25.85 -25.79 -20.89
N LYS A 12 27.17 -26.01 -20.77
CA LYS A 12 27.75 -27.20 -20.12
C LYS A 12 28.37 -26.96 -18.74
N ALA A 13 28.33 -25.74 -18.21
CA ALA A 13 29.13 -25.36 -17.04
C ALA A 13 28.36 -25.12 -15.71
N VAL A 14 27.03 -25.08 -15.68
CA VAL A 14 26.30 -24.84 -14.42
C VAL A 14 25.40 -26.03 -14.07
N ALA A 15 25.99 -27.04 -13.42
CA ALA A 15 25.26 -28.13 -12.79
C ALA A 15 25.80 -28.29 -11.36
N GLY A 16 25.21 -27.55 -10.42
CA GLY A 16 25.76 -27.45 -9.07
C GLY A 16 24.85 -26.80 -8.02
N SER A 17 23.64 -27.33 -7.85
CA SER A 17 22.86 -27.32 -6.60
C SER A 17 22.46 -25.98 -5.95
N ALA A 18 21.22 -25.55 -6.21
CA ALA A 18 20.32 -24.97 -5.22
C ALA A 18 18.86 -25.31 -5.59
N LEU A 19 18.05 -25.57 -4.57
CA LEU A 19 16.71 -26.12 -4.63
C LEU A 19 15.71 -24.99 -5.00
N LEU A 20 15.45 -24.80 -6.30
CA LEU A 20 14.39 -23.92 -6.81
C LEU A 20 13.04 -24.66 -6.78
N VAL A 21 12.15 -24.24 -5.88
CA VAL A 21 10.72 -24.65 -5.90
C VAL A 21 9.86 -23.61 -6.66
N GLY A 22 10.39 -22.41 -6.95
CA GLY A 22 9.62 -21.31 -7.58
C GLY A 22 9.59 -21.28 -9.12
N ALA A 23 10.56 -21.88 -9.83
CA ALA A 23 10.70 -21.68 -11.29
C ALA A 23 9.98 -22.72 -12.18
N THR A 24 9.15 -23.62 -11.63
CA THR A 24 8.54 -24.71 -12.42
C THR A 24 7.15 -24.39 -13.01
N LEU A 25 6.56 -23.22 -12.71
CA LEU A 25 5.22 -22.89 -13.25
C LEU A 25 5.25 -22.30 -14.66
N ALA A 26 6.30 -21.55 -15.04
CA ALA A 26 6.38 -20.94 -16.39
C ALA A 26 6.59 -21.95 -17.53
N GLY A 27 7.04 -23.18 -17.22
CA GLY A 27 7.22 -24.25 -18.21
C GLY A 27 5.96 -25.07 -18.53
N GLY A 28 4.91 -24.99 -17.72
CA GLY A 28 3.68 -25.78 -17.89
C GLY A 28 2.76 -25.27 -19.00
N ALA A 29 2.70 -23.95 -19.19
CA ALA A 29 1.83 -23.32 -20.19
C ALA A 29 2.25 -23.57 -21.66
N ALA A 30 3.55 -23.85 -21.90
CA ALA A 30 4.05 -24.18 -23.24
C ALA A 30 3.56 -25.55 -23.74
N PHE A 31 3.16 -26.47 -22.86
CA PHE A 31 2.59 -27.77 -23.26
C PHE A 31 1.12 -27.68 -23.68
N ALA A 32 0.33 -26.80 -23.07
CA ALA A 32 -1.09 -26.65 -23.39
C ALA A 32 -1.33 -26.06 -24.80
N THR A 33 -0.42 -25.22 -25.31
CA THR A 33 -0.59 -24.57 -26.62
C THR A 33 -0.20 -25.47 -27.81
N ALA A 34 0.67 -26.47 -27.60
CA ALA A 34 1.05 -27.43 -28.64
C ALA A 34 -0.07 -28.45 -28.98
N GLN A 35 -1.03 -28.67 -28.07
CA GLN A 35 -2.10 -29.66 -28.23
C GLN A 35 -3.32 -29.13 -29.03
N SER A 36 -3.32 -27.86 -29.47
CA SER A 36 -4.49 -27.19 -30.07
C SER A 36 -4.70 -27.40 -31.58
N SER A 37 -3.91 -28.24 -32.25
CA SER A 37 -4.11 -28.50 -33.68
C SER A 37 -4.95 -29.76 -33.91
N GLY A 38 -6.27 -29.59 -33.83
CA GLY A 38 -7.30 -30.54 -34.32
C GLY A 38 -7.28 -30.75 -35.85
N SER A 39 -6.08 -30.89 -36.41
CA SER A 39 -5.84 -31.36 -37.76
C SER A 39 -5.61 -32.86 -37.68
N SER A 40 -6.35 -33.62 -38.47
CA SER A 40 -6.20 -35.05 -38.71
C SER A 40 -4.86 -35.40 -39.39
N GLY A 41 -3.75 -34.90 -38.86
CA GLY A 41 -2.40 -35.21 -39.31
C GLY A 41 -1.92 -36.50 -38.66
N ASP A 42 -1.18 -37.29 -39.43
CA ASP A 42 -0.54 -38.54 -39.00
C ASP A 42 0.30 -38.29 -37.73
N ALA A 43 0.05 -39.03 -36.65
CA ALA A 43 0.77 -38.87 -35.39
C ALA A 43 2.21 -39.37 -35.52
N THR A 44 3.13 -38.75 -34.81
CA THR A 44 4.58 -39.04 -34.86
C THR A 44 5.15 -39.26 -33.47
N LEU A 45 6.38 -39.79 -33.40
CA LEU A 45 7.08 -39.98 -32.13
C LEU A 45 7.45 -38.66 -31.44
N GLY A 46 7.49 -37.54 -32.17
CA GLY A 46 7.70 -36.21 -31.60
C GLY A 46 6.48 -35.64 -30.86
N ASP A 47 5.31 -36.25 -31.04
CA ASP A 47 4.07 -35.87 -30.33
C ASP A 47 3.95 -36.54 -28.95
N TYR A 48 4.92 -37.37 -28.57
CA TYR A 48 5.03 -37.94 -27.23
C TYR A 48 5.59 -36.89 -26.26
N PRO A 49 5.10 -36.76 -25.02
CA PRO A 49 4.05 -37.55 -24.36
C PRO A 49 2.62 -37.08 -24.69
N GLY A 50 2.45 -35.89 -25.29
CA GLY A 50 1.17 -35.18 -25.42
C GLY A 50 0.06 -36.01 -26.06
N HIS A 51 0.36 -36.78 -27.10
CA HIS A 51 -0.61 -37.66 -27.77
C HIS A 51 -1.19 -38.77 -26.84
N PHE A 52 -0.51 -39.11 -25.75
CA PHE A 52 -0.91 -40.14 -24.79
C PHE A 52 -1.52 -39.57 -23.49
N ILE A 53 -1.79 -38.26 -23.48
CA ILE A 53 -2.45 -37.50 -22.42
C ILE A 53 -3.71 -36.85 -23.02
N GLY A 54 -4.84 -36.97 -22.33
CA GLY A 54 -6.11 -36.41 -22.76
C GLY A 54 -6.13 -34.88 -22.65
N GLU A 55 -7.09 -34.25 -23.32
CA GLU A 55 -7.31 -32.79 -23.23
C GLU A 55 -7.64 -32.33 -21.80
N ASP A 56 -8.12 -33.25 -20.94
CA ASP A 56 -8.39 -33.02 -19.51
C ASP A 56 -7.15 -33.20 -18.62
N GLY A 57 -5.96 -33.37 -19.22
CA GLY A 57 -4.71 -33.56 -18.50
C GLY A 57 -4.57 -34.93 -17.84
N THR A 58 -5.51 -35.86 -18.07
CA THR A 58 -5.40 -37.23 -17.57
C THR A 58 -4.67 -38.14 -18.56
N VAL A 59 -3.99 -39.18 -18.09
CA VAL A 59 -3.35 -40.16 -18.99
C VAL A 59 -4.43 -40.82 -19.88
N SER A 60 -4.40 -40.64 -21.19
CA SER A 60 -5.37 -41.24 -22.13
C SER A 60 -4.95 -42.65 -22.58
N SER A 61 -3.76 -43.11 -22.19
CA SER A 61 -3.16 -44.36 -22.64
C SER A 61 -3.10 -45.47 -21.58
N THR A 62 -2.86 -46.71 -22.02
CA THR A 62 -2.56 -47.86 -21.14
C THR A 62 -1.20 -48.45 -21.50
N VAL A 63 -0.31 -48.57 -20.50
CA VAL A 63 0.99 -49.23 -20.66
C VAL A 63 0.82 -50.73 -20.49
N VAL A 64 1.03 -51.50 -21.56
CA VAL A 64 0.87 -52.95 -21.59
C VAL A 64 2.24 -53.61 -21.69
N MET A 65 2.61 -54.36 -20.66
CA MET A 65 3.85 -55.13 -20.60
C MET A 65 3.58 -56.61 -20.90
N GLY A 66 4.52 -57.30 -21.52
CA GLY A 66 4.40 -58.75 -21.71
C GLY A 66 4.37 -59.55 -20.40
N GLU A 67 3.51 -60.54 -20.26
CA GLU A 67 3.46 -61.45 -19.09
C GLU A 67 4.79 -62.21 -18.92
N ASP A 68 5.44 -62.56 -20.03
CA ASP A 68 6.74 -63.22 -20.08
C ASP A 68 7.92 -62.23 -20.19
N ALA A 69 7.69 -60.93 -20.00
CA ALA A 69 8.72 -59.90 -20.13
C ALA A 69 9.80 -60.03 -19.05
N ASN A 70 11.03 -59.64 -19.39
CA ASN A 70 12.12 -59.63 -18.42
C ASN A 70 11.84 -58.58 -17.34
N ALA A 71 12.39 -58.76 -16.14
CA ALA A 71 12.34 -57.72 -15.10
C ALA A 71 12.84 -56.36 -15.61
N VAL A 72 13.77 -56.36 -16.57
CA VAL A 72 14.29 -55.15 -17.22
C VAL A 72 13.25 -54.47 -18.12
N ASP A 73 12.41 -55.22 -18.84
CA ASP A 73 11.30 -54.66 -19.64
C ASP A 73 10.24 -54.03 -18.73
N VAL A 74 9.97 -54.66 -17.57
CA VAL A 74 9.02 -54.12 -16.57
C VAL A 74 9.50 -52.79 -15.99
N VAL A 75 10.82 -52.62 -15.81
CA VAL A 75 11.40 -51.34 -15.38
C VAL A 75 11.18 -50.27 -16.45
N ALA A 76 11.39 -50.59 -17.72
CA ALA A 76 11.13 -49.65 -18.82
C ALA A 76 9.66 -49.21 -18.87
N GLY A 77 8.72 -50.16 -18.75
CA GLY A 77 7.29 -49.85 -18.71
C GLY A 77 6.89 -49.04 -17.48
N SER A 78 7.51 -49.29 -16.33
CA SER A 78 7.27 -48.51 -15.11
C SER A 78 7.82 -47.08 -15.23
N ALA A 79 8.96 -46.89 -15.88
CA ALA A 79 9.54 -45.56 -16.11
C ALA A 79 8.67 -44.72 -17.04
N ILE A 80 8.19 -45.31 -18.15
CA ILE A 80 7.27 -44.65 -19.09
C ILE A 80 5.95 -44.29 -18.41
N ALA A 81 5.37 -45.21 -17.64
CA ALA A 81 4.18 -44.94 -16.84
C ALA A 81 4.40 -43.78 -15.85
N GLY A 82 5.53 -43.78 -15.14
CA GLY A 82 5.89 -42.70 -14.23
C GLY A 82 5.98 -41.34 -14.94
N GLN A 83 6.64 -41.28 -16.09
CA GLN A 83 6.74 -40.06 -16.90
C GLN A 83 5.37 -39.59 -17.40
N LEU A 84 4.55 -40.48 -17.97
CA LEU A 84 3.20 -40.12 -18.43
C LEU A 84 2.32 -39.59 -17.27
N GLY A 85 2.46 -40.16 -16.07
CA GLY A 85 1.73 -39.69 -14.89
C GLY A 85 2.27 -38.39 -14.31
N ASN A 86 3.57 -38.13 -14.46
CA ASN A 86 4.18 -36.86 -14.08
C ASN A 86 3.80 -35.75 -15.06
N ASN A 87 3.61 -36.08 -16.34
CA ASN A 87 3.24 -35.11 -17.38
C ASN A 87 1.72 -34.89 -17.46
N ALA A 88 0.93 -35.74 -16.79
CA ALA A 88 -0.52 -35.61 -16.68
C ALA A 88 -0.87 -34.76 -15.46
N PHE A 89 -1.17 -33.48 -15.66
CA PHE A 89 -1.58 -32.53 -14.62
C PHE A 89 -3.08 -32.22 -14.74
N MET A 90 -3.76 -32.05 -13.60
CA MET A 90 -5.08 -31.42 -13.58
C MET A 90 -4.89 -29.96 -13.20
N THR A 91 -5.45 -29.09 -14.02
CA THR A 91 -5.59 -27.66 -13.72
C THR A 91 -6.85 -27.48 -12.89
N GLU A 92 -6.69 -27.02 -11.64
CA GLU A 92 -7.80 -26.54 -10.82
C GLU A 92 -7.67 -25.03 -10.74
N THR A 93 -8.65 -24.33 -11.31
CA THR A 93 -8.76 -22.88 -11.23
C THR A 93 -9.36 -22.55 -9.87
N GLU A 94 -8.52 -22.18 -8.89
CA GLU A 94 -9.01 -21.57 -7.65
C GLU A 94 -8.92 -20.06 -7.78
N THR A 95 -10.05 -19.39 -7.59
CA THR A 95 -10.13 -17.94 -7.48
C THR A 95 -9.78 -17.60 -6.03
N VAL A 96 -8.57 -17.12 -5.78
CA VAL A 96 -8.20 -16.59 -4.47
C VAL A 96 -8.55 -15.11 -4.49
N SER A 97 -9.61 -14.73 -3.79
CA SER A 97 -9.84 -13.32 -3.46
C SER A 97 -8.91 -12.99 -2.30
N THR A 98 -7.79 -12.32 -2.57
CA THR A 98 -7.00 -11.68 -1.52
C THR A 98 -7.71 -10.40 -1.12
N SER A 99 -8.60 -10.48 -0.13
CA SER A 99 -9.06 -9.30 0.59
C SER A 99 -7.85 -8.69 1.29
N GLY A 100 -7.39 -7.51 0.85
CA GLY A 100 -6.24 -6.79 1.45
C GLY A 100 -4.92 -6.86 0.68
N GLY A 101 -4.89 -7.36 -0.56
CA GLY A 101 -3.68 -7.28 -1.40
C GLY A 101 -3.67 -6.00 -2.22
N ALA A 102 -2.57 -5.23 -2.17
CA ALA A 102 -2.37 -4.00 -2.94
C ALA A 102 -2.89 -4.12 -4.38
N VAL A 103 -3.68 -3.14 -4.82
CA VAL A 103 -4.52 -3.25 -6.03
C VAL A 103 -3.79 -2.66 -7.24
N GLY A 104 -2.55 -3.11 -7.46
CA GLY A 104 -1.72 -2.63 -8.56
C GLY A 104 -0.39 -3.35 -8.60
N SER A 105 0.08 -3.67 -9.80
CA SER A 105 1.45 -4.16 -10.01
C SER A 105 2.01 -3.48 -11.23
N PHE A 106 3.30 -3.17 -11.25
CA PHE A 106 3.95 -2.64 -12.44
C PHE A 106 4.82 -3.70 -13.10
N SER A 107 5.08 -3.53 -14.40
CA SER A 107 6.04 -4.38 -15.10
C SER A 107 6.89 -3.56 -16.05
N ALA A 108 8.19 -3.86 -16.08
CA ALA A 108 9.16 -3.22 -16.94
C ALA A 108 9.58 -4.15 -18.09
N THR A 109 9.77 -3.58 -19.27
CA THR A 109 10.41 -4.26 -20.40
C THR A 109 11.86 -3.80 -20.53
N ASN A 110 12.79 -4.73 -20.75
CA ASN A 110 14.24 -4.45 -20.76
C ASN A 110 14.71 -3.63 -19.54
N GLY A 111 14.20 -4.00 -18.38
CA GLY A 111 14.37 -3.26 -17.15
C GLY A 111 13.72 -3.97 -15.98
N VAL A 112 13.63 -3.25 -14.87
CA VAL A 112 13.06 -3.77 -13.63
C VAL A 112 12.32 -2.65 -12.91
N THR A 113 11.18 -2.98 -12.31
CA THR A 113 10.47 -2.09 -11.39
C THR A 113 11.13 -2.12 -10.01
N LEU A 114 11.01 -1.06 -9.23
CA LEU A 114 11.61 -0.97 -7.89
C LEU A 114 10.83 -1.77 -6.83
N ASP A 115 9.54 -2.01 -7.05
CA ASP A 115 8.75 -2.98 -6.29
C ASP A 115 9.32 -4.41 -6.45
N THR A 116 9.00 -5.30 -5.50
CA THR A 116 9.34 -6.73 -5.60
C THR A 116 8.07 -7.58 -5.55
N ALA A 117 8.23 -8.88 -5.78
CA ALA A 117 7.09 -9.79 -5.72
C ALA A 117 6.47 -9.92 -4.31
N ASN A 118 7.14 -9.45 -3.24
CA ASN A 118 6.62 -9.54 -1.87
C ASN A 118 6.41 -8.19 -1.20
N ASP A 119 7.07 -7.14 -1.68
CA ASP A 119 7.11 -5.83 -1.07
C ASP A 119 6.83 -4.79 -2.16
N ASN A 120 5.84 -3.92 -1.94
CA ASN A 120 5.43 -2.88 -2.88
C ASN A 120 6.00 -1.53 -2.43
N LEU A 121 6.13 -0.61 -3.37
CA LEU A 121 6.47 0.79 -3.08
C LEU A 121 5.15 1.58 -2.96
N PHE A 122 4.88 2.22 -1.84
CA PHE A 122 3.66 2.98 -1.57
C PHE A 122 3.90 4.49 -1.65
N PHE A 123 2.83 5.28 -1.60
CA PHE A 123 2.95 6.73 -1.55
C PHE A 123 3.60 7.18 -0.23
N GLY A 124 4.54 8.12 -0.29
CA GLY A 124 5.32 8.58 0.86
C GLY A 124 6.58 7.76 1.13
N ASP A 125 6.73 6.58 0.53
CA ASP A 125 7.98 5.80 0.63
C ASP A 125 9.12 6.49 -0.12
N THR A 126 10.35 6.21 0.31
CA THR A 126 11.55 6.56 -0.47
C THR A 126 11.80 5.50 -1.54
N LEU A 127 12.42 5.88 -2.66
CA LEU A 127 12.72 4.94 -3.75
C LEU A 127 13.62 3.77 -3.34
N THR A 128 14.32 3.90 -2.19
CA THR A 128 15.20 2.86 -1.66
C THR A 128 14.48 1.85 -0.76
N GLU A 129 13.30 2.17 -0.22
CA GLU A 129 12.59 1.37 0.81
C GLU A 129 12.49 -0.11 0.44
N VAL A 130 12.10 -0.41 -0.81
CA VAL A 130 11.96 -1.78 -1.30
C VAL A 130 13.24 -2.30 -1.96
N ARG A 131 13.99 -1.42 -2.64
CA ARG A 131 15.16 -1.84 -3.40
C ARG A 131 16.25 -0.77 -3.49
N ASP A 132 17.31 -1.01 -2.75
CA ASP A 132 18.49 -0.14 -2.70
C ASP A 132 19.46 -0.27 -3.89
N THR A 133 19.51 -1.41 -4.58
CA THR A 133 20.56 -1.67 -5.59
C THR A 133 20.13 -2.65 -6.69
N LEU A 134 20.54 -2.34 -7.92
CA LEU A 134 20.45 -3.14 -9.14
C LEU A 134 21.84 -3.57 -9.61
N SER A 135 21.92 -4.74 -10.24
CA SER A 135 23.14 -5.39 -10.73
C SER A 135 22.88 -6.12 -12.06
N GLU A 136 23.89 -6.81 -12.60
CA GLU A 136 23.78 -7.60 -13.83
C GLU A 136 22.65 -8.65 -13.82
N ASP A 137 22.26 -9.15 -12.64
CA ASP A 137 21.16 -10.13 -12.51
C ASP A 137 19.79 -9.52 -12.85
N GLN A 138 19.66 -8.19 -12.79
CA GLN A 138 18.42 -7.45 -13.05
C GLN A 138 18.44 -6.69 -14.38
N MET A 139 19.61 -6.23 -14.83
CA MET A 139 19.73 -5.43 -16.05
C MET A 139 20.99 -5.81 -16.84
N ASP A 140 20.80 -6.17 -18.11
CA ASP A 140 21.91 -6.50 -19.02
C ASP A 140 22.89 -5.33 -19.21
N ALA A 141 22.43 -4.08 -19.06
CA ALA A 141 23.25 -2.87 -19.14
C ALA A 141 24.27 -2.74 -17.98
N LEU A 142 24.10 -3.53 -16.91
CA LEU A 142 25.01 -3.59 -15.76
C LEU A 142 25.95 -4.80 -15.81
N ALA A 143 26.06 -5.47 -16.96
CA ALA A 143 26.93 -6.62 -17.13
C ALA A 143 28.41 -6.28 -16.85
N GLU A 144 29.11 -7.18 -16.15
CA GLU A 144 30.54 -7.05 -15.85
C GLU A 144 31.36 -6.89 -17.15
N THR A 145 32.32 -5.94 -17.14
CA THR A 145 33.30 -5.77 -18.22
C THR A 145 34.73 -5.99 -17.70
N THR A 146 35.72 -5.98 -18.60
CA THR A 146 37.14 -6.10 -18.24
C THR A 146 37.91 -4.93 -18.83
N PHE A 147 38.64 -4.21 -17.99
CA PHE A 147 39.64 -3.22 -18.38
C PHE A 147 41.00 -3.90 -18.54
N THR A 148 41.70 -3.66 -19.65
CA THR A 148 43.04 -4.21 -19.91
C THR A 148 44.01 -3.05 -20.12
N ASP A 149 45.08 -3.02 -19.33
CA ASP A 149 46.15 -2.03 -19.49
C ASP A 149 47.17 -2.44 -20.59
N ASP A 150 48.05 -1.51 -20.97
CA ASP A 150 49.05 -1.71 -22.01
C ASP A 150 50.18 -2.69 -21.58
N ALA A 151 50.25 -3.01 -20.27
CA ALA A 151 51.08 -4.07 -19.71
C ALA A 151 50.45 -5.47 -19.85
N GLY A 152 49.16 -5.54 -20.20
CA GLY A 152 48.34 -6.74 -20.33
C GLY A 152 47.88 -7.30 -18.99
N ASP A 153 47.77 -6.45 -17.98
CA ASP A 153 47.10 -6.75 -16.72
C ASP A 153 45.60 -6.45 -16.91
N ASP A 154 44.75 -7.44 -16.60
CA ASP A 154 43.29 -7.37 -16.74
C ASP A 154 42.66 -7.10 -15.37
N THR A 155 41.69 -6.19 -15.29
CA THR A 155 40.89 -5.88 -14.09
C THR A 155 39.41 -5.95 -14.45
N ASP A 156 38.65 -6.77 -13.74
CA ASP A 156 37.20 -6.84 -13.91
C ASP A 156 36.52 -5.61 -13.29
N VAL A 157 35.47 -5.13 -13.96
CA VAL A 157 34.67 -3.94 -13.60
C VAL A 157 33.22 -4.38 -13.41
N GLU A 158 32.75 -4.32 -12.16
CA GLU A 158 31.37 -4.63 -11.77
C GLU A 158 30.54 -3.34 -11.74
N TYR A 159 29.32 -3.37 -12.27
CA TYR A 159 28.43 -2.21 -12.28
C TYR A 159 27.22 -2.40 -11.37
N PHE A 160 26.86 -1.33 -10.68
CA PHE A 160 25.67 -1.24 -9.86
C PHE A 160 24.91 0.05 -10.17
N MET A 161 23.61 0.01 -9.97
CA MET A 161 22.78 1.21 -9.94
C MET A 161 22.00 1.23 -8.63
N SER A 162 21.93 2.37 -7.95
CA SER A 162 21.11 2.55 -6.75
C SER A 162 20.15 3.72 -6.99
N PRO A 163 18.84 3.60 -6.73
CA PRO A 163 17.97 4.77 -6.71
C PRO A 163 18.39 5.70 -5.55
N GLY A 164 18.12 6.99 -5.70
CA GLY A 164 18.34 7.95 -4.62
C GLY A 164 17.31 7.83 -3.52
N ASP A 165 17.64 8.32 -2.32
CA ASP A 165 16.76 8.34 -1.14
C ASP A 165 15.74 9.50 -1.24
N LEU A 166 14.89 9.43 -2.26
CA LEU A 166 13.90 10.45 -2.59
C LEU A 166 12.50 9.92 -2.30
N GLU A 167 11.65 10.74 -1.68
CA GLU A 167 10.25 10.40 -1.40
C GLU A 167 9.35 10.66 -2.62
N LEU A 168 8.31 9.85 -2.74
CA LEU A 168 7.19 10.11 -3.65
C LEU A 168 6.31 11.23 -3.08
N GLN A 169 6.14 12.31 -3.84
CA GLN A 169 5.44 13.52 -3.39
C GLN A 169 4.16 13.80 -4.18
N PHE A 170 3.27 14.56 -3.57
CA PHE A 170 2.08 15.14 -4.19
C PHE A 170 2.02 16.63 -3.87
N GLY A 171 1.96 17.46 -4.91
CA GLY A 171 1.98 18.91 -4.74
C GLY A 171 2.35 19.64 -6.00
N LYS A 172 2.80 20.89 -5.85
CA LYS A 172 3.35 21.69 -6.94
C LYS A 172 4.86 21.57 -6.92
N PRO A 173 5.48 20.88 -7.90
CA PRO A 173 6.92 20.70 -7.90
C PRO A 173 7.68 22.00 -8.13
N ASP A 174 7.06 23.01 -8.76
CA ASP A 174 7.60 24.36 -8.83
C ASP A 174 6.55 25.44 -8.54
N ASP A 175 7.01 26.59 -8.04
CA ASP A 175 6.19 27.80 -7.80
C ASP A 175 6.06 28.67 -9.07
N ARG A 176 6.66 28.26 -10.20
CA ARG A 176 6.85 29.11 -11.40
C ARG A 176 5.69 28.97 -12.37
N ASP A 177 5.10 27.79 -12.43
CA ASP A 177 4.06 27.44 -13.37
C ASP A 177 2.69 27.41 -12.70
N ASN A 178 1.69 27.97 -13.40
CA ASN A 178 0.27 27.93 -13.01
C ASN A 178 -0.29 26.52 -13.25
N GLU A 179 0.39 25.50 -12.70
CA GLU A 179 0.06 24.10 -12.85
C GLU A 179 -0.64 23.58 -11.59
N ASP A 180 -1.60 22.70 -11.83
CA ASP A 180 -2.31 22.03 -10.74
C ASP A 180 -1.38 21.00 -10.07
N PRO A 181 -1.61 20.68 -8.78
CA PRO A 181 -0.82 19.68 -8.07
C PRO A 181 -0.82 18.33 -8.80
N ILE A 182 0.34 17.68 -8.81
CA ILE A 182 0.57 16.38 -9.43
C ILE A 182 1.36 15.47 -8.50
N HIS A 183 1.38 14.18 -8.83
CA HIS A 183 2.36 13.26 -8.28
C HIS A 183 3.72 13.45 -8.97
N TYR A 184 4.79 13.52 -8.19
CA TYR A 184 6.15 13.62 -8.73
C TYR A 184 7.21 13.03 -7.79
N ILE A 185 8.40 12.81 -8.33
CA ILE A 185 9.64 12.55 -7.59
C ILE A 185 10.52 13.79 -7.76
N GLU A 186 11.08 14.33 -6.68
CA GLU A 186 12.03 15.44 -6.76
C GLU A 186 13.31 14.98 -7.46
N ASN A 187 13.79 15.72 -8.45
CA ASN A 187 14.96 15.38 -9.25
C ASN A 187 15.93 16.57 -9.24
N PRO A 188 16.90 16.61 -8.30
CA PRO A 188 17.71 17.82 -8.08
C PRO A 188 18.58 18.15 -9.30
N ALA A 189 18.64 19.41 -9.73
CA ALA A 189 19.51 19.82 -10.85
C ALA A 189 21.01 19.80 -10.48
N ASP A 190 21.33 19.97 -9.20
CA ASP A 190 22.68 19.91 -8.63
C ASP A 190 22.84 18.61 -7.80
N PRO A 191 22.96 17.42 -8.41
CA PRO A 191 23.01 16.18 -7.65
C PRO A 191 24.24 16.11 -6.74
N THR A 192 24.10 15.40 -5.63
CA THR A 192 25.15 15.12 -4.66
C THR A 192 25.05 13.67 -4.17
N PRO A 193 26.04 13.14 -3.43
CA PRO A 193 25.96 11.79 -2.88
C PRO A 193 24.76 11.51 -1.95
N THR A 194 24.07 12.54 -1.47
CA THR A 194 22.90 12.40 -0.60
C THR A 194 21.59 12.86 -1.25
N GLU A 195 21.66 13.58 -2.36
CA GLU A 195 20.51 14.15 -3.06
C GLU A 195 20.71 13.94 -4.56
N HIS A 196 20.16 12.88 -5.13
CA HIS A 196 20.26 12.51 -6.54
C HIS A 196 19.08 11.61 -6.91
N LEU A 197 18.75 11.48 -8.19
CA LEU A 197 17.70 10.55 -8.65
C LEU A 197 18.19 9.10 -8.64
N TYR A 198 19.41 8.87 -9.13
CA TYR A 198 20.07 7.57 -9.05
C TYR A 198 21.60 7.70 -9.07
N GLU A 199 22.28 6.74 -8.46
CA GLU A 199 23.72 6.53 -8.49
C GLU A 199 24.06 5.39 -9.44
N LEU A 200 25.07 5.58 -10.28
CA LEU A 200 25.73 4.55 -11.07
C LEU A 200 27.15 4.33 -10.53
N GLN A 201 27.45 3.10 -10.13
CA GLN A 201 28.75 2.74 -9.54
C GLN A 201 29.48 1.71 -10.39
N ALA A 202 30.70 2.02 -10.81
CA ALA A 202 31.63 1.09 -11.44
C ALA A 202 32.71 0.72 -10.42
N THR A 203 32.76 -0.54 -9.99
CA THR A 203 33.72 -1.04 -8.98
C THR A 203 34.80 -1.87 -9.65
N PHE A 204 36.07 -1.63 -9.31
CA PHE A 204 37.22 -2.34 -9.86
C PHE A 204 37.69 -3.47 -8.92
N GLU A 205 37.91 -4.68 -9.44
CA GLU A 205 38.44 -5.80 -8.64
C GLU A 205 39.83 -5.45 -8.06
N ASP A 206 40.64 -4.77 -8.86
CA ASP A 206 41.97 -4.28 -8.52
C ASP A 206 42.05 -2.75 -8.67
N VAL A 207 42.90 -2.11 -7.84
CA VAL A 207 43.10 -0.65 -7.89
C VAL A 207 43.72 -0.24 -9.23
N ILE A 208 43.06 0.66 -9.96
CA ILE A 208 43.57 1.24 -11.21
C ILE A 208 44.29 2.56 -10.89
N ASN A 209 45.46 2.77 -11.50
CA ASN A 209 46.18 4.03 -11.45
C ASN A 209 46.06 4.72 -12.81
N PHE A 210 45.05 5.58 -12.98
CA PHE A 210 44.78 6.28 -14.23
C PHE A 210 45.86 7.29 -14.63
N THR A 211 46.79 7.62 -13.73
CA THR A 211 47.98 8.44 -14.03
C THR A 211 49.17 7.63 -14.57
N ASN A 212 49.03 6.30 -14.70
CA ASN A 212 50.08 5.45 -15.25
C ASN A 212 50.11 5.54 -16.78
N GLU A 213 51.32 5.61 -17.36
CA GLU A 213 51.52 5.62 -18.82
C GLU A 213 51.05 4.32 -19.51
N ASP A 214 50.90 3.22 -18.76
CA ASP A 214 50.33 1.97 -19.27
C ASP A 214 48.78 1.95 -19.23
N VAL A 215 48.13 2.96 -18.62
CA VAL A 215 46.66 3.07 -18.49
C VAL A 215 46.11 4.23 -19.32
N GLN A 216 46.88 5.31 -19.47
CA GLN A 216 46.54 6.40 -20.37
C GLN A 216 46.51 5.91 -21.82
N ASP A 217 45.61 6.46 -22.63
CA ASP A 217 45.26 6.02 -24.00
C ASP A 217 44.54 4.68 -24.11
N GLU A 218 44.27 3.98 -23.00
CA GLU A 218 43.49 2.75 -22.99
C GLU A 218 41.98 3.02 -22.89
N GLU A 219 41.21 2.08 -23.43
CA GLU A 219 39.74 2.12 -23.43
C GLU A 219 39.17 1.45 -22.16
N ILE A 220 38.23 2.14 -21.52
CA ILE A 220 37.42 1.62 -20.41
C ILE A 220 35.94 1.72 -20.79
N GLU A 221 35.20 0.65 -20.59
CA GLU A 221 33.74 0.66 -20.73
C GLU A 221 33.14 1.11 -19.40
N LEU A 222 32.21 2.06 -19.42
CA LEU A 222 31.46 2.52 -18.25
C LEU A 222 30.00 2.66 -18.67
N PHE A 223 29.12 1.87 -18.06
CA PHE A 223 27.66 1.96 -18.26
C PHE A 223 27.26 1.92 -19.74
N GLY A 224 27.85 0.95 -20.47
CA GLY A 224 27.64 0.71 -21.90
C GLY A 224 28.32 1.70 -22.86
N ASN A 225 28.96 2.74 -22.35
CA ASN A 225 29.76 3.69 -23.13
C ASN A 225 31.25 3.38 -23.04
N THR A 226 31.97 3.49 -24.16
CA THR A 226 33.43 3.36 -24.18
C THR A 226 34.09 4.71 -24.05
N TYR A 227 35.02 4.83 -23.11
CA TYR A 227 35.83 6.01 -22.86
C TYR A 227 37.31 5.71 -23.04
N THR A 228 38.09 6.66 -23.55
CA THR A 228 39.56 6.59 -23.54
C THR A 228 40.10 7.43 -22.38
N VAL A 229 41.04 6.87 -21.60
CA VAL A 229 41.69 7.61 -20.50
C VAL A 229 42.68 8.63 -21.06
N SER A 230 42.52 9.91 -20.72
CA SER A 230 43.40 10.98 -21.20
C SER A 230 44.83 10.89 -20.68
N THR A 231 45.80 11.25 -21.53
CA THR A 231 47.19 11.46 -21.12
C THR A 231 47.37 12.65 -20.17
N ASP A 232 46.40 13.58 -20.14
CA ASP A 232 46.38 14.73 -19.24
C ASP A 232 45.83 14.40 -17.84
N THR A 233 45.34 13.17 -17.61
CA THR A 233 44.89 12.70 -16.30
C THR A 233 45.97 12.87 -15.22
N GLN A 234 45.59 13.50 -14.10
CA GLN A 234 46.44 13.78 -12.93
C GLN A 234 45.83 13.15 -11.67
N ASN A 235 46.52 13.26 -10.53
CA ASN A 235 46.02 12.66 -9.29
C ASN A 235 44.69 13.27 -8.82
N ASP A 236 44.50 14.56 -9.06
CA ASP A 236 43.37 15.39 -8.65
C ASP A 236 42.39 15.67 -9.80
N GLU A 237 42.52 14.96 -10.93
CA GLU A 237 41.74 15.22 -12.15
C GLU A 237 41.76 13.97 -13.04
N LEU A 238 40.62 13.29 -13.21
CA LEU A 238 40.46 12.18 -14.15
C LEU A 238 39.77 12.70 -15.41
N ILE A 239 40.44 12.63 -16.56
CA ILE A 239 39.88 13.09 -17.83
C ILE A 239 39.60 11.88 -18.71
N LEU A 240 38.34 11.70 -19.08
CA LEU A 240 37.85 10.64 -19.94
C LEU A 240 37.34 11.23 -21.25
N PHE A 241 37.57 10.55 -22.35
CA PHE A 241 37.04 10.96 -23.64
C PHE A 241 36.05 9.93 -24.14
N GLY A 242 34.78 10.31 -24.24
CA GLY A 242 33.74 9.49 -24.86
C GLY A 242 34.04 9.26 -26.34
N GLY A 243 33.43 8.25 -26.96
CA GLY A 243 33.50 8.10 -28.41
C GLY A 243 32.84 6.84 -28.92
N GLN A 244 31.75 7.00 -29.67
CA GLN A 244 30.98 5.86 -30.19
C GLN A 244 31.62 5.21 -31.42
N ASP A 245 32.41 5.95 -32.20
CA ASP A 245 33.04 5.46 -33.43
C ASP A 245 34.44 6.10 -33.64
N SER A 246 35.48 5.26 -33.71
CA SER A 246 36.82 5.68 -34.11
C SER A 246 37.19 5.22 -35.53
N VAL A 247 37.94 6.03 -36.26
CA VAL A 247 38.43 5.68 -37.59
C VAL A 247 39.88 6.07 -37.81
N SER A 248 40.72 5.06 -38.06
CA SER A 248 42.13 5.26 -38.41
C SER A 248 42.31 5.46 -39.93
N VAL A 249 43.05 6.50 -40.30
CA VAL A 249 43.29 6.89 -41.69
C VAL A 249 44.78 7.05 -41.95
N ASP A 250 45.31 6.28 -42.90
CA ASP A 250 46.68 6.42 -43.37
C ASP A 250 46.90 7.74 -44.14
N SER A 251 48.08 8.32 -44.01
CA SER A 251 48.48 9.50 -44.77
C SER A 251 48.39 9.29 -46.29
N GLY A 252 47.60 10.12 -46.96
CA GLY A 252 47.27 10.08 -48.37
C GLY A 252 46.00 9.29 -48.70
N GLU A 253 45.33 8.75 -47.68
CA GLU A 253 44.05 8.05 -47.79
C GLU A 253 42.89 8.89 -47.23
N SER A 254 41.67 8.51 -47.60
CA SER A 254 40.44 9.13 -47.13
C SER A 254 39.43 8.05 -46.80
N THR A 255 38.67 8.25 -45.73
CA THR A 255 37.54 7.40 -45.33
C THR A 255 36.31 8.25 -45.06
N THR A 256 35.18 7.58 -44.84
CA THR A 256 33.96 8.21 -44.36
C THR A 256 33.67 7.74 -42.95
N MET A 257 33.20 8.64 -42.10
CA MET A 257 32.67 8.36 -40.76
C MET A 257 31.32 9.08 -40.62
N THR A 258 30.48 8.64 -39.70
CA THR A 258 29.18 9.28 -39.44
C THR A 258 29.38 10.29 -38.31
N VAL A 259 29.00 11.54 -38.49
CA VAL A 259 29.03 12.59 -37.46
C VAL A 259 27.72 13.36 -37.52
N GLY A 260 27.00 13.43 -36.40
CA GLY A 260 25.66 14.01 -36.29
C GLY A 260 24.65 13.31 -37.19
N GLY A 261 24.79 12.00 -37.37
CA GLY A 261 23.95 11.20 -38.29
C GLY A 261 24.21 11.42 -39.79
N GLU A 262 25.23 12.21 -40.17
CA GLU A 262 25.61 12.43 -41.57
C GLU A 262 26.99 11.85 -41.92
N GLU A 263 27.14 11.28 -43.12
CA GLU A 263 28.46 10.80 -43.59
C GLU A 263 29.42 11.97 -43.88
N VAL A 264 30.49 12.06 -43.10
CA VAL A 264 31.60 13.00 -43.25
C VAL A 264 32.79 12.29 -43.88
N THR A 265 33.43 12.89 -44.89
CA THR A 265 34.67 12.35 -45.45
C THR A 265 35.88 13.00 -44.78
N VAL A 266 36.72 12.18 -44.15
CA VAL A 266 38.02 12.61 -43.58
C VAL A 266 39.18 12.07 -44.43
N GLU A 267 40.15 12.92 -44.76
CA GLU A 267 41.37 12.58 -45.53
C GLU A 267 42.61 13.03 -44.78
N VAL A 268 43.51 12.13 -44.40
CA VAL A 268 44.79 12.51 -43.79
C VAL A 268 45.75 12.90 -44.91
N VAL A 269 46.14 14.17 -44.98
CA VAL A 269 47.04 14.66 -46.04
C VAL A 269 48.49 14.35 -45.71
N ALA A 270 48.91 14.57 -44.45
CA ALA A 270 50.24 14.25 -43.95
C ALA A 270 50.30 14.31 -42.41
N VAL A 271 51.08 13.43 -41.80
CA VAL A 271 51.50 13.55 -40.39
C VAL A 271 52.83 14.33 -40.31
N THR A 272 52.82 15.50 -39.67
CA THR A 272 53.88 16.51 -39.76
C THR A 272 54.88 16.52 -38.60
N SER A 273 54.51 15.92 -37.47
CA SER A 273 55.33 15.60 -36.29
C SER A 273 54.84 14.29 -35.69
N SER A 274 55.21 13.97 -34.45
CA SER A 274 54.71 12.80 -33.72
C SER A 274 53.30 12.99 -33.17
N ASP A 275 52.80 14.22 -33.21
CA ASP A 275 51.63 14.71 -32.48
C ASP A 275 50.84 15.73 -33.33
N THR A 276 51.12 15.88 -34.62
CA THR A 276 50.41 16.86 -35.47
C THR A 276 50.07 16.27 -36.82
N ALA A 277 48.79 16.30 -37.18
CA ALA A 277 48.29 15.85 -38.47
C ALA A 277 47.71 17.01 -39.29
N ALA A 278 47.99 17.02 -40.59
CA ALA A 278 47.25 17.83 -41.56
C ALA A 278 46.22 16.93 -42.26
N TYR A 279 44.95 17.25 -42.13
CA TYR A 279 43.84 16.43 -42.61
C TYR A 279 42.79 17.29 -43.32
N ARG A 280 41.84 16.66 -44.00
CA ARG A 280 40.69 17.34 -44.58
C ARG A 280 39.39 16.77 -44.10
N VAL A 281 38.45 17.65 -43.78
CA VAL A 281 37.07 17.31 -43.46
C VAL A 281 36.20 17.88 -44.56
N ASN A 282 35.49 17.03 -45.30
CA ASN A 282 34.67 17.44 -46.45
C ASN A 282 35.43 18.32 -47.48
N GLY A 283 36.74 18.10 -47.58
CA GLY A 283 37.65 18.79 -48.51
C GLY A 283 38.27 20.09 -47.99
N GLU A 284 37.87 20.61 -46.82
CA GLU A 284 38.55 21.72 -46.14
C GLU A 284 39.82 21.22 -45.44
N LEU A 285 40.93 21.95 -45.51
CA LEU A 285 42.22 21.50 -44.97
C LEU A 285 42.45 22.10 -43.59
N ASN A 286 42.60 21.24 -42.59
CA ASN A 286 42.91 21.56 -41.20
C ASN A 286 44.30 21.02 -40.83
N GLN A 287 44.82 21.48 -39.70
CA GLN A 287 46.05 20.98 -39.12
C GLN A 287 46.00 21.21 -37.62
N ASP A 288 45.88 20.12 -36.89
CA ASP A 288 45.72 20.13 -35.44
C ASP A 288 46.65 19.10 -34.82
N ASP A 289 46.89 19.29 -33.54
CA ASP A 289 47.71 18.40 -32.74
C ASP A 289 46.85 17.19 -32.29
N GLU A 290 47.50 16.11 -31.87
CA GLU A 290 46.89 15.03 -31.10
C GLU A 290 46.13 15.64 -29.91
N ASP A 291 45.02 15.01 -29.55
CA ASP A 291 44.08 15.45 -28.53
C ASP A 291 43.27 16.71 -28.84
N GLN A 292 43.53 17.41 -29.96
CA GLN A 292 42.72 18.55 -30.35
C GLN A 292 41.40 18.13 -30.98
N GLU A 293 40.36 18.88 -30.63
CA GLU A 293 39.00 18.69 -31.12
C GLU A 293 38.61 19.67 -32.21
N PHE A 294 37.66 19.25 -33.04
CA PHE A 294 36.99 20.11 -33.99
C PHE A 294 35.55 19.69 -34.19
N THR A 295 34.63 20.66 -34.18
CA THR A 295 33.20 20.38 -34.38
C THR A 295 32.87 20.14 -35.86
N VAL A 296 32.15 19.06 -36.15
CA VAL A 296 31.54 18.79 -37.46
C VAL A 296 30.06 18.50 -37.26
N ASN A 297 29.20 19.22 -37.99
CA ASN A 297 27.75 19.03 -37.89
C ASN A 297 27.15 19.20 -36.48
N GLY A 298 27.86 19.85 -35.56
CA GLY A 298 27.40 20.10 -34.18
C GLY A 298 27.85 19.03 -33.18
N GLU A 299 28.71 18.10 -33.59
CA GLU A 299 29.32 17.09 -32.72
C GLU A 299 30.84 17.18 -32.84
N ASP A 300 31.53 16.93 -31.73
CA ASP A 300 32.97 17.06 -31.68
C ASP A 300 33.68 15.80 -32.18
N VAL A 301 34.76 16.06 -32.92
CA VAL A 301 35.63 15.04 -33.47
C VAL A 301 37.04 15.32 -33.00
N ARG A 302 37.65 14.34 -32.35
CA ARG A 302 38.99 14.47 -31.80
C ARG A 302 40.03 13.72 -32.63
N LEU A 303 41.24 14.25 -32.68
CA LEU A 303 42.41 13.55 -33.18
C LEU A 303 42.96 12.66 -32.05
N GLN A 304 42.37 11.49 -31.89
CA GLN A 304 42.68 10.55 -30.79
C GLN A 304 44.14 10.06 -30.80
N ASP A 305 44.70 9.75 -31.98
CA ASP A 305 46.08 9.24 -32.08
C ASP A 305 46.75 9.72 -33.37
N VAL A 306 48.02 10.14 -33.30
CA VAL A 306 48.83 10.59 -34.44
C VAL A 306 50.15 9.79 -34.58
N ILE A 307 50.06 8.55 -35.04
CA ILE A 307 51.27 7.72 -35.27
C ILE A 307 52.08 8.16 -36.48
N GLN A 308 53.28 8.73 -36.28
CA GLN A 308 54.25 8.94 -37.34
C GLN A 308 55.02 7.66 -37.74
N THR A 309 54.83 7.19 -38.97
CA THR A 309 55.46 5.93 -39.45
C THR A 309 56.79 6.13 -40.18
N ASN A 310 57.20 7.37 -40.50
CA ASN A 310 58.48 7.65 -41.17
C ASN A 310 59.20 8.91 -40.64
N SER A 311 60.52 8.94 -40.80
CA SER A 311 61.37 10.06 -40.35
C SER A 311 61.33 11.30 -41.24
N ASP A 312 60.59 11.26 -42.35
CA ASP A 312 60.50 12.35 -43.33
C ASP A 312 59.27 13.25 -43.05
N ASN A 313 58.56 13.04 -41.93
CA ASN A 313 57.42 13.82 -41.46
C ASN A 313 56.32 13.98 -42.52
N SER A 314 55.96 12.87 -43.18
CA SER A 314 54.92 12.89 -44.21
C SER A 314 54.07 11.63 -44.30
N GLN A 315 54.37 10.60 -43.52
CA GLN A 315 53.55 9.39 -43.46
C GLN A 315 53.32 9.02 -42.01
N GLY A 316 52.08 8.61 -41.76
CA GLY A 316 51.57 8.22 -40.46
C GLY A 316 50.13 7.77 -40.59
N VAL A 317 49.57 7.33 -39.48
CA VAL A 317 48.15 7.01 -39.30
C VAL A 317 47.58 8.07 -38.36
N VAL A 318 46.34 8.48 -38.58
CA VAL A 318 45.61 9.35 -37.64
C VAL A 318 44.31 8.65 -37.31
N THR A 319 44.00 8.51 -36.02
CA THR A 319 42.70 8.02 -35.56
C THR A 319 41.83 9.22 -35.20
N PHE A 320 40.63 9.26 -35.78
CA PHE A 320 39.61 10.26 -35.46
C PHE A 320 38.54 9.57 -34.61
N ALA A 321 38.15 10.15 -33.49
CA ALA A 321 37.03 9.69 -32.65
C ALA A 321 35.84 10.66 -32.80
N VAL A 322 34.63 10.13 -33.02
CA VAL A 322 33.37 10.91 -33.09
C VAL A 322 32.66 10.86 -31.76
N GLY A 323 32.05 11.99 -31.35
CA GLY A 323 31.35 12.09 -30.08
C GLY A 323 32.36 12.11 -28.95
N SER A 324 33.45 12.87 -29.14
CA SER A 324 34.61 12.89 -28.26
C SER A 324 34.39 13.65 -26.97
N GLU A 325 33.20 13.55 -26.38
CA GLU A 325 32.80 14.26 -25.18
C GLU A 325 33.86 14.07 -24.08
N GLU A 326 34.61 15.14 -23.80
CA GLU A 326 35.57 15.17 -22.71
C GLU A 326 34.79 15.31 -21.41
N LEU A 327 35.04 14.39 -20.48
CA LEU A 327 34.53 14.44 -19.12
C LEU A 327 35.70 14.58 -18.17
N THR A 328 35.72 15.67 -17.42
CA THR A 328 36.69 15.92 -16.36
C THR A 328 36.04 15.69 -15.00
N ILE A 329 36.56 14.73 -14.25
CA ILE A 329 36.05 14.31 -12.93
C ILE A 329 37.06 14.71 -11.85
N ASP A 330 36.62 15.49 -10.86
CA ASP A 330 37.38 15.70 -9.62
C ASP A 330 37.30 14.41 -8.76
N PRO A 331 38.42 13.70 -8.51
CA PRO A 331 38.42 12.46 -7.73
C PRO A 331 37.90 12.60 -6.30
N SER A 332 37.86 13.82 -5.76
CA SER A 332 37.32 14.12 -4.43
C SER A 332 35.82 14.45 -4.41
N GLY A 333 35.19 14.49 -5.58
CA GLY A 333 33.76 14.70 -5.79
C GLY A 333 33.41 16.15 -6.09
N ASP A 334 33.01 16.42 -7.33
CA ASP A 334 32.43 17.70 -7.79
C ASP A 334 31.48 17.44 -8.98
N GLN A 335 30.85 18.49 -9.50
CA GLN A 335 30.16 18.41 -10.81
C GLN A 335 31.17 18.00 -11.90
N VAL A 336 30.72 17.19 -12.85
CA VAL A 336 31.55 16.77 -13.98
C VAL A 336 31.70 17.96 -14.93
N GLU A 337 32.93 18.28 -15.36
CA GLU A 337 33.16 19.36 -16.32
C GLU A 337 33.28 18.79 -17.76
N ASP A 338 32.79 19.54 -18.75
CA ASP A 338 32.96 19.23 -20.17
C ASP A 338 34.29 19.78 -20.74
N SER A 339 34.49 19.65 -22.06
CA SER A 339 35.69 20.16 -22.76
C SER A 339 35.91 21.68 -22.68
N ASP A 340 34.85 22.47 -22.44
CA ASP A 340 34.94 23.92 -22.27
C ASP A 340 35.21 24.31 -20.80
N GLY A 341 35.18 23.33 -19.89
CA GLY A 341 35.31 23.50 -18.44
C GLY A 341 34.03 24.06 -17.81
N ASP A 342 32.89 23.89 -18.48
CA ASP A 342 31.56 24.19 -17.95
C ASP A 342 30.99 22.91 -17.30
N ASP A 343 30.20 23.06 -16.24
CA ASP A 343 29.58 21.93 -15.53
C ASP A 343 28.58 21.21 -16.44
N VAL A 344 28.63 19.88 -16.46
CA VAL A 344 27.63 19.01 -17.08
C VAL A 344 26.40 18.99 -16.18
N GLU A 345 25.36 19.70 -16.59
CA GLU A 345 24.09 19.84 -15.85
C GLU A 345 23.52 18.46 -15.47
N GLY A 346 23.18 18.27 -14.19
CA GLY A 346 22.61 17.02 -13.69
C GLY A 346 23.59 15.87 -13.45
N LEU A 347 24.91 16.12 -13.44
CA LEU A 347 25.92 15.07 -13.27
C LEU A 347 27.03 15.43 -12.28
N TYR A 348 27.02 14.76 -11.13
CA TYR A 348 28.10 14.79 -10.14
C TYR A 348 28.87 13.47 -10.16
N ALA A 349 30.20 13.50 -10.00
CA ALA A 349 30.98 12.27 -9.96
C ALA A 349 32.12 12.32 -8.96
N GLU A 350 32.48 11.15 -8.42
CA GLU A 350 33.66 11.00 -7.58
C GLU A 350 34.40 9.68 -7.90
N VAL A 351 35.68 9.62 -7.53
CA VAL A 351 36.49 8.41 -7.67
C VAL A 351 36.65 7.76 -6.31
N ALA A 352 36.13 6.54 -6.15
CA ALA A 352 36.32 5.77 -4.94
C ALA A 352 37.82 5.55 -4.71
N GLY A 353 38.33 5.98 -3.54
CA GLY A 353 39.76 6.07 -3.24
C GLY A 353 40.29 7.50 -3.09
N GLY A 354 39.57 8.48 -3.63
CA GLY A 354 39.78 9.92 -3.44
C GLY A 354 40.91 10.55 -4.27
N ASP A 355 41.54 9.78 -5.18
CA ASP A 355 42.49 10.27 -6.18
C ASP A 355 42.56 9.30 -7.37
N ALA A 356 42.86 9.82 -8.57
CA ALA A 356 42.88 9.01 -9.81
C ALA A 356 44.03 7.98 -9.85
N ALA A 357 45.01 8.09 -8.94
CA ALA A 357 46.14 7.17 -8.89
C ALA A 357 45.88 5.93 -8.02
N ASN A 358 44.78 5.92 -7.26
CA ASN A 358 44.37 4.83 -6.38
C ASN A 358 42.87 4.51 -6.54
N ALA A 359 42.36 4.61 -7.77
CA ALA A 359 40.95 4.41 -8.06
C ALA A 359 40.51 2.98 -7.79
N GLN A 360 39.48 2.83 -6.97
CA GLN A 360 38.79 1.57 -6.64
C GLN A 360 37.45 1.46 -7.37
N GLY A 361 36.97 2.57 -7.91
CA GLY A 361 35.73 2.68 -8.64
C GLY A 361 35.43 4.13 -9.01
N ILE A 362 34.38 4.33 -9.78
CA ILE A 362 33.86 5.65 -10.16
C ILE A 362 32.35 5.63 -9.88
N ASN A 363 31.87 6.63 -9.15
CA ASN A 363 30.46 6.81 -8.86
C ASN A 363 29.96 8.05 -9.60
N PHE A 364 28.86 7.91 -10.34
CA PHE A 364 28.13 9.01 -10.95
C PHE A 364 26.79 9.16 -10.24
N TYR A 365 26.46 10.36 -9.82
CA TYR A 365 25.20 10.71 -9.17
C TYR A 365 24.44 11.60 -10.14
N VAL A 366 23.27 11.13 -10.55
CA VAL A 366 22.51 11.73 -11.65
C VAL A 366 21.30 12.45 -11.10
N GLY A 367 21.11 13.69 -11.56
CA GLY A 367 20.00 14.58 -11.24
C GLY A 367 19.41 15.17 -12.52
N ALA A 368 18.57 16.21 -12.42
CA ALA A 368 17.94 16.87 -13.56
C ALA A 368 18.96 17.70 -14.38
N GLN A 369 18.82 17.72 -15.71
CA GLN A 369 19.67 18.54 -16.60
C GLN A 369 19.18 19.98 -16.75
N ASP A 370 18.01 20.33 -16.20
CA ASP A 370 17.41 21.66 -16.36
C ASP A 370 16.92 22.15 -14.98
N ASP A 371 17.37 23.34 -14.56
CA ASP A 371 16.96 23.98 -13.31
C ASP A 371 15.50 24.49 -13.35
N ASP A 372 14.88 24.49 -14.53
CA ASP A 372 13.45 24.72 -14.71
C ASP A 372 12.62 23.41 -14.54
N ARG A 373 13.24 22.23 -14.44
CA ARG A 373 12.53 20.94 -14.27
C ARG A 373 13.24 20.01 -13.28
N GLU A 374 13.18 20.37 -12.01
CA GLU A 374 13.78 19.64 -10.89
C GLU A 374 12.87 18.51 -10.35
N TYR A 375 12.12 17.85 -11.22
CA TYR A 375 11.20 16.77 -10.85
C TYR A 375 10.95 15.79 -12.00
N LEU A 376 10.45 14.61 -11.65
CA LEU A 376 9.92 13.60 -12.56
C LEU A 376 8.43 13.39 -12.26
N ALA A 377 7.55 13.86 -13.14
CA ALA A 377 6.10 13.75 -12.95
C ALA A 377 5.57 12.33 -13.21
N ALA A 378 4.40 12.01 -12.66
CA ALA A 378 3.68 10.78 -12.99
C ALA A 378 3.37 10.69 -14.50
N GLY A 379 3.65 9.53 -15.09
CA GLY A 379 3.58 9.24 -16.52
C GLY A 379 4.80 9.71 -17.32
N GLU A 380 5.84 10.26 -16.67
CA GLU A 380 7.07 10.70 -17.34
C GLU A 380 8.25 9.73 -17.12
N SER A 381 9.25 9.88 -17.98
CA SER A 381 10.50 9.13 -17.93
C SER A 381 11.69 10.09 -18.04
N TYR A 382 12.76 9.80 -17.31
CA TYR A 382 13.99 10.57 -17.31
C TYR A 382 15.18 9.72 -17.74
N ALA A 383 15.95 10.23 -18.70
CA ALA A 383 17.23 9.69 -19.12
C ALA A 383 18.23 10.84 -19.24
N HIS A 384 19.43 10.66 -18.71
CA HIS A 384 20.47 11.68 -18.77
C HIS A 384 21.23 11.58 -20.11
N ASP A 385 21.54 12.70 -20.75
CA ASP A 385 22.10 12.71 -22.11
C ASP A 385 23.42 11.94 -22.26
N PHE A 386 24.24 11.90 -21.21
CA PHE A 386 25.53 11.19 -21.18
C PHE A 386 25.42 9.72 -20.78
N LEU A 387 24.29 9.29 -20.19
CA LEU A 387 24.09 7.97 -19.60
C LEU A 387 22.82 7.30 -20.16
N ARG A 388 22.68 7.34 -21.49
CA ARG A 388 21.43 6.99 -22.23
C ARG A 388 20.95 5.55 -22.06
N ASP A 389 21.81 4.67 -21.56
CA ASP A 389 21.48 3.27 -21.33
C ASP A 389 20.56 3.07 -20.12
N PHE A 390 20.26 4.11 -19.36
CA PHE A 390 19.36 4.07 -18.20
C PHE A 390 18.25 5.10 -18.33
N THR A 391 17.02 4.66 -18.16
CA THR A 391 15.83 5.50 -18.11
C THR A 391 15.04 5.15 -16.85
N VAL A 392 14.82 6.14 -15.99
CA VAL A 392 13.94 6.03 -14.81
C VAL A 392 12.54 6.44 -15.24
N HIS A 393 11.55 5.61 -14.96
CA HIS A 393 10.14 5.86 -15.25
C HIS A 393 9.38 6.03 -13.94
N TYR A 394 8.49 7.01 -13.89
CA TYR A 394 7.50 7.13 -12.83
C TYR A 394 6.10 7.15 -13.45
N GLU A 395 5.36 6.07 -13.28
CA GLU A 395 4.02 5.87 -13.87
C GLU A 395 2.89 6.38 -12.96
N GLY A 396 3.19 6.98 -11.81
CA GLY A 396 2.21 7.41 -10.81
C GLY A 396 1.76 6.28 -9.88
N LEU A 397 0.54 6.40 -9.34
CA LEU A 397 -0.06 5.42 -8.44
C LEU A 397 -0.97 4.45 -9.20
N ASN A 398 -1.11 3.22 -8.69
CA ASN A 398 -2.06 2.22 -9.19
C ASN A 398 -2.83 1.59 -8.02
N PRO A 399 -4.16 1.79 -7.95
CA PRO A 399 -4.95 2.55 -8.90
C PRO A 399 -4.65 4.06 -8.83
N ASP A 400 -4.86 4.78 -9.94
CA ASP A 400 -4.68 6.23 -9.99
C ASP A 400 -5.93 6.93 -9.43
N THR A 401 -5.87 7.30 -8.17
CA THR A 401 -6.97 7.93 -7.42
C THR A 401 -7.19 9.40 -7.77
N THR A 402 -6.26 10.04 -8.49
CA THR A 402 -6.48 11.42 -8.97
C THR A 402 -7.62 11.51 -9.98
N SER A 403 -7.98 10.38 -10.59
CA SER A 403 -9.19 10.23 -11.40
C SER A 403 -10.21 9.34 -10.68
N GLY A 404 -11.39 9.89 -10.36
CA GLY A 404 -12.49 9.11 -9.76
C GLY A 404 -13.07 8.01 -10.67
N ASP A 405 -12.62 7.93 -11.93
CA ASP A 405 -13.04 6.93 -12.92
C ASP A 405 -12.10 5.71 -13.00
N ALA A 406 -11.03 5.66 -12.20
CA ALA A 406 -10.05 4.57 -12.25
C ALA A 406 -10.64 3.23 -11.76
N GLU A 407 -10.24 2.12 -12.40
CA GLU A 407 -10.66 0.80 -11.94
C GLU A 407 -10.10 0.53 -10.54
N GLY A 408 -10.97 0.09 -9.63
CA GLY A 408 -10.59 -0.19 -8.24
C GLY A 408 -10.60 1.04 -7.33
N VAL A 409 -11.14 2.18 -7.78
CA VAL A 409 -11.37 3.39 -6.97
C VAL A 409 -12.87 3.58 -6.78
N SER A 410 -13.30 3.80 -5.53
CA SER A 410 -14.65 4.25 -5.18
C SER A 410 -14.65 5.74 -4.90
N GLN A 411 -15.56 6.47 -5.52
CA GLN A 411 -15.71 7.91 -5.30
C GLN A 411 -16.83 8.16 -4.28
N VAL A 412 -16.51 8.91 -3.23
CA VAL A 412 -17.45 9.40 -2.21
C VAL A 412 -17.46 10.92 -2.23
N GLU A 413 -18.60 11.51 -2.55
CA GLU A 413 -18.78 12.96 -2.72
C GLU A 413 -19.80 13.48 -1.72
N PHE A 414 -19.46 14.57 -1.04
CA PHE A 414 -20.29 15.30 -0.07
C PHE A 414 -20.56 16.68 -0.64
N GLU A 415 -21.81 16.95 -1.01
CA GLU A 415 -22.23 18.25 -1.54
C GLU A 415 -23.40 18.79 -0.72
N SER A 416 -23.45 20.09 -0.50
CA SER A 416 -24.66 20.76 -0.04
C SER A 416 -25.63 20.95 -1.22
N SER A 417 -26.89 20.53 -1.04
CA SER A 417 -27.93 20.64 -2.08
C SER A 417 -29.00 21.66 -1.71
N GLY A 418 -28.60 22.92 -1.48
CA GLY A 418 -29.51 24.00 -1.11
C GLY A 418 -29.38 24.40 0.37
N ASP A 419 -30.40 25.07 0.91
CA ASP A 419 -30.30 25.77 2.19
C ASP A 419 -30.08 24.80 3.38
N ASP A 420 -30.64 23.59 3.31
CA ASP A 420 -30.83 22.70 4.47
C ASP A 420 -30.49 21.22 4.18
N THR A 421 -29.74 20.86 3.11
CA THR A 421 -29.47 19.44 2.78
C THR A 421 -28.00 19.20 2.44
N VAL A 422 -27.47 18.04 2.84
CA VAL A 422 -26.20 17.47 2.37
C VAL A 422 -26.53 16.20 1.59
N THR A 423 -26.08 16.11 0.35
CA THR A 423 -26.08 14.89 -0.44
C THR A 423 -24.75 14.18 -0.24
N VAL A 424 -24.81 12.88 0.05
CA VAL A 424 -23.64 11.99 -0.02
C VAL A 424 -23.84 11.07 -1.20
N SER A 425 -22.92 11.11 -2.16
CA SER A 425 -22.90 10.24 -3.33
C SER A 425 -21.75 9.25 -3.22
N MET A 426 -22.01 7.96 -3.47
CA MET A 426 -21.00 6.92 -3.57
C MET A 426 -21.14 6.24 -4.93
N ASP A 427 -20.09 6.26 -5.75
CA ASP A 427 -20.06 5.64 -7.08
C ASP A 427 -21.25 6.03 -7.98
N GLY A 428 -21.71 7.29 -7.82
CA GLY A 428 -22.82 7.89 -8.55
C GLY A 428 -24.22 7.56 -7.98
N GLU A 429 -24.32 6.79 -6.90
CA GLU A 429 -25.54 6.59 -6.13
C GLU A 429 -25.60 7.58 -4.97
N SER A 430 -26.67 8.37 -4.88
CA SER A 430 -26.75 9.51 -3.95
C SER A 430 -27.84 9.30 -2.89
N VAL A 431 -27.51 9.61 -1.64
CA VAL A 431 -28.46 9.73 -0.54
C VAL A 431 -28.49 11.19 -0.08
N GLU A 432 -29.69 11.80 -0.10
CA GLU A 432 -29.89 13.16 0.41
C GLU A 432 -30.21 13.11 1.91
N PHE A 433 -29.43 13.81 2.72
CA PHE A 433 -29.66 14.02 4.14
C PHE A 433 -30.10 15.45 4.38
N LEU A 434 -31.30 15.64 4.94
CA LEU A 434 -31.84 16.93 5.33
C LEU A 434 -31.33 17.30 6.74
N HIS A 435 -30.65 18.45 6.82
CA HIS A 435 -30.38 19.17 8.05
C HIS A 435 -31.66 19.96 8.43
N ALA A 436 -32.51 19.38 9.26
CA ALA A 436 -33.77 20.01 9.63
C ALA A 436 -33.55 21.39 10.30
N GLN A 437 -33.91 22.44 9.58
CA GLN A 437 -33.99 23.81 10.05
C GLN A 437 -34.94 23.91 11.26
N GLU A 438 -34.51 24.71 12.24
CA GLU A 438 -35.20 25.12 13.48
C GLU A 438 -36.73 24.93 13.41
N ASP A 439 -37.24 23.82 13.97
CA ASP A 439 -38.67 23.61 14.09
C ASP A 439 -39.21 24.76 14.96
N SER A 440 -39.91 25.71 14.32
CA SER A 440 -40.04 27.10 14.77
C SER A 440 -40.88 27.28 16.06
N TYR A 441 -41.16 26.18 16.77
CA TYR A 441 -42.12 26.08 17.86
C TYR A 441 -41.55 25.66 19.22
N ASP A 442 -40.37 25.04 19.30
CA ASP A 442 -39.73 24.72 20.58
C ASP A 442 -38.28 25.19 20.65
N SER A 443 -37.91 25.79 21.78
CA SER A 443 -36.59 26.39 22.01
C SER A 443 -35.46 25.35 22.23
N SER A 444 -35.71 24.08 21.92
CA SER A 444 -34.71 23.02 21.94
C SER A 444 -34.27 22.72 20.51
N THR A 445 -33.16 23.32 20.11
CA THR A 445 -32.46 23.10 18.84
C THR A 445 -31.83 21.72 18.83
N GLN A 446 -32.62 20.66 18.62
CA GLN A 446 -32.07 19.35 18.28
C GLN A 446 -32.10 19.22 16.76
N VAL A 447 -30.91 19.22 16.16
CA VAL A 447 -30.71 18.82 14.76
C VAL A 447 -31.07 17.34 14.69
N GLN A 448 -31.92 16.92 13.75
CA GLN A 448 -32.26 15.52 13.47
C GLN A 448 -31.83 15.18 12.04
N LEU A 449 -31.28 13.99 11.82
CA LEU A 449 -31.04 13.47 10.48
C LEU A 449 -32.38 13.08 9.86
N ARG A 450 -32.62 13.52 8.63
CA ARG A 450 -33.84 13.22 7.88
C ARG A 450 -33.49 12.94 6.42
N ASP A 451 -34.35 12.25 5.69
CA ASP A 451 -34.20 12.06 4.25
C ASP A 451 -34.84 13.20 3.43
N SER A 452 -34.90 13.04 2.10
CA SER A 452 -35.50 14.02 1.18
C SER A 452 -37.02 14.22 1.32
N ASP A 453 -37.73 13.25 1.91
CA ASP A 453 -39.17 13.26 2.13
C ASP A 453 -39.56 13.74 3.55
N ASP A 454 -38.56 14.15 4.36
CA ASP A 454 -38.66 14.61 5.77
C ASP A 454 -38.83 13.46 6.78
N ASP A 455 -38.50 12.23 6.40
CA ASP A 455 -38.55 11.04 7.25
C ASP A 455 -37.28 10.92 8.10
N VAL A 456 -37.43 10.53 9.38
CA VAL A 456 -36.33 10.56 10.35
C VAL A 456 -35.36 9.40 10.14
N ILE A 457 -34.06 9.70 10.20
CA ILE A 457 -32.99 8.71 10.19
C ILE A 457 -32.45 8.57 11.62
N HIS A 458 -32.74 7.44 12.24
CA HIS A 458 -32.32 7.14 13.60
C HIS A 458 -30.89 6.59 13.59
N SER A 459 -29.93 7.37 14.09
CA SER A 459 -28.49 7.05 14.09
C SER A 459 -28.02 6.15 15.25
N TYR A 460 -28.92 5.74 16.15
CA TYR A 460 -28.58 4.92 17.31
C TYR A 460 -29.53 3.74 17.46
N GLU A 461 -29.00 2.61 17.93
CA GLU A 461 -29.80 1.41 18.17
C GLU A 461 -30.86 1.62 19.26
N GLY A 462 -31.97 0.90 19.14
CA GLY A 462 -33.09 0.99 20.08
C GLY A 462 -33.94 2.24 19.92
N ALA A 463 -33.62 3.10 18.94
CA ALA A 463 -34.53 4.14 18.49
C ALA A 463 -35.83 3.54 17.96
N VAL A 464 -36.88 4.36 17.97
CA VAL A 464 -38.22 3.96 17.53
C VAL A 464 -38.43 4.55 16.13
N ALA A 465 -38.49 3.69 15.12
CA ALA A 465 -38.71 4.04 13.73
C ALA A 465 -40.16 3.74 13.30
N SER A 466 -40.82 4.69 12.67
CA SER A 466 -42.15 4.53 12.05
C SER A 466 -42.03 3.96 10.63
N GLU A 467 -43.16 3.65 9.98
CA GLU A 467 -43.18 3.39 8.53
C GLU A 467 -42.60 4.61 7.79
N ASP A 468 -41.83 4.36 6.73
CA ASP A 468 -41.06 5.33 5.94
C ASP A 468 -39.83 5.95 6.67
N GLU A 469 -39.60 5.66 7.96
CA GLU A 469 -38.39 6.09 8.69
C GLU A 469 -37.22 5.10 8.56
N TYR A 470 -36.00 5.56 8.86
CA TYR A 470 -34.77 4.79 8.72
C TYR A 470 -34.11 4.53 10.07
N PHE A 471 -33.39 3.42 10.22
CA PHE A 471 -32.52 3.19 11.36
C PHE A 471 -31.19 2.55 10.97
N ALA A 472 -30.16 3.02 11.67
CA ALA A 472 -28.82 2.48 11.72
C ALA A 472 -28.79 1.14 12.48
N ALA A 473 -28.28 0.08 11.85
CA ALA A 473 -28.09 -1.23 12.46
C ALA A 473 -26.62 -1.64 12.39
N ASP A 474 -25.89 -1.53 13.50
CA ASP A 474 -24.47 -1.87 13.60
C ASP A 474 -24.33 -3.26 14.25
N ALA A 475 -24.06 -4.25 13.40
CA ALA A 475 -23.88 -5.63 13.85
C ALA A 475 -22.44 -6.12 13.70
N GLY A 476 -21.45 -5.26 13.92
CA GLY A 476 -20.05 -5.57 13.67
C GLY A 476 -19.74 -5.47 12.18
N ASP A 477 -19.19 -6.54 11.58
CA ASP A 477 -18.69 -6.54 10.20
C ASP A 477 -19.75 -6.31 9.09
N PHE A 478 -21.03 -6.13 9.44
CA PHE A 478 -22.12 -5.91 8.47
C PHE A 478 -23.08 -4.82 8.97
N PRO A 479 -22.69 -3.55 8.86
CA PRO A 479 -23.55 -2.45 9.25
C PRO A 479 -24.53 -2.11 8.11
N HIS A 480 -25.79 -1.84 8.46
CA HIS A 480 -26.87 -1.56 7.52
C HIS A 480 -27.60 -0.26 7.87
N LEU A 481 -28.12 0.42 6.85
CA LEU A 481 -29.13 1.48 6.99
C LEU A 481 -30.47 0.97 6.44
N PHE A 482 -31.39 0.59 7.33
CA PHE A 482 -32.69 0.05 6.93
C PHE A 482 -33.77 1.12 6.90
N GLU A 483 -34.49 1.21 5.78
CA GLU A 483 -35.79 1.87 5.62
C GLU A 483 -36.90 0.92 6.10
N VAL A 484 -37.78 1.38 6.99
CA VAL A 484 -38.96 0.62 7.43
C VAL A 484 -40.09 0.82 6.41
N THR A 485 -40.09 0.02 5.35
CA THR A 485 -41.01 0.20 4.21
C THR A 485 -42.46 -0.18 4.49
N ASN A 486 -42.73 -1.03 5.49
CA ASN A 486 -44.09 -1.41 5.89
C ASN A 486 -44.09 -2.09 7.26
N ILE A 487 -45.12 -1.81 8.07
CA ILE A 487 -45.42 -2.53 9.31
C ILE A 487 -46.86 -3.05 9.24
N ASP A 488 -47.03 -4.31 8.85
CA ASP A 488 -48.35 -4.95 8.80
C ASP A 488 -48.64 -5.72 10.10
N ARG A 489 -49.82 -5.49 10.66
CA ARG A 489 -50.29 -6.16 11.88
C ARG A 489 -51.55 -6.91 11.51
N ASP A 490 -51.58 -8.22 11.76
CA ASP A 490 -52.62 -9.11 11.24
C ASP A 490 -54.00 -8.93 11.93
N GLU A 491 -54.17 -7.88 12.74
CA GLU A 491 -55.34 -7.65 13.59
C GLU A 491 -56.20 -6.45 13.23
N THR A 492 -57.52 -6.68 13.30
CA THR A 492 -58.58 -5.68 13.15
C THR A 492 -59.43 -5.52 14.41
N GLY A 493 -58.91 -5.91 15.59
CA GLY A 493 -59.63 -5.94 16.87
C GLY A 493 -58.88 -5.30 18.04
N ASP A 494 -59.61 -4.89 19.08
CA ASP A 494 -59.14 -4.11 20.24
C ASP A 494 -58.12 -4.84 21.18
N SER A 495 -57.53 -5.99 20.81
CA SER A 495 -56.57 -6.74 21.64
C SER A 495 -55.86 -7.85 20.85
N ILE A 496 -54.54 -7.99 21.04
CA ILE A 496 -53.67 -9.00 20.44
C ILE A 496 -54.06 -10.41 20.91
N GLU A 497 -54.69 -11.19 20.04
CA GLU A 497 -54.97 -12.61 20.26
C GLU A 497 -53.67 -13.43 20.20
N SER A 498 -53.56 -14.43 21.09
CA SER A 498 -52.42 -15.35 21.07
C SER A 498 -52.38 -16.13 19.75
N GLY A 499 -51.30 -15.94 18.98
CA GLY A 499 -51.11 -16.49 17.65
C GLY A 499 -51.43 -15.53 16.51
N SER A 500 -51.62 -14.24 16.81
CA SER A 500 -51.51 -13.18 15.82
C SER A 500 -50.05 -12.91 15.49
N GLU A 501 -49.79 -12.56 14.25
CA GLU A 501 -48.47 -12.29 13.69
C GLU A 501 -48.43 -10.80 13.29
N ALA A 502 -47.25 -10.21 13.23
CA ALA A 502 -47.00 -8.93 12.56
C ALA A 502 -45.83 -9.13 11.62
N THR A 503 -45.77 -8.40 10.52
CA THR A 503 -44.65 -8.44 9.58
C THR A 503 -44.07 -7.05 9.44
N VAL A 504 -42.74 -6.96 9.43
CA VAL A 504 -42.01 -5.73 9.16
C VAL A 504 -41.21 -5.93 7.89
N ASP A 505 -41.46 -5.10 6.89
CA ASP A 505 -40.68 -5.10 5.66
C ASP A 505 -39.62 -4.01 5.76
N LEU A 506 -38.36 -4.43 5.72
CA LEU A 506 -37.19 -3.56 5.70
C LEU A 506 -36.64 -3.51 4.28
N ARG A 507 -36.09 -2.36 3.91
CA ARG A 507 -35.26 -2.21 2.72
C ARG A 507 -33.93 -1.61 3.12
N ASP A 508 -32.85 -2.27 2.78
CA ASP A 508 -31.52 -1.70 2.89
C ASP A 508 -31.43 -0.51 1.92
N ALA A 509 -31.23 0.68 2.48
CA ALA A 509 -31.25 1.93 1.74
C ALA A 509 -30.06 2.03 0.77
N VAL A 510 -28.97 1.29 1.02
CA VAL A 510 -27.77 1.27 0.17
C VAL A 510 -27.90 0.20 -0.90
N THR A 511 -28.06 -1.06 -0.51
CA THR A 511 -28.05 -2.17 -1.49
C THR A 511 -29.38 -2.30 -2.23
N GLY A 512 -30.46 -1.74 -1.67
CA GLY A 512 -31.82 -1.89 -2.16
C GLY A 512 -32.45 -3.25 -1.86
N ASP A 513 -31.73 -4.14 -1.17
CA ASP A 513 -32.23 -5.45 -0.76
C ASP A 513 -33.35 -5.32 0.27
N THR A 514 -34.28 -6.27 0.27
CA THR A 514 -35.45 -6.23 1.15
C THR A 514 -35.49 -7.42 2.09
N VAL A 515 -35.77 -7.19 3.37
CA VAL A 515 -35.89 -8.21 4.41
C VAL A 515 -37.30 -8.16 5.00
N GLU A 516 -38.02 -9.28 4.97
CA GLU A 516 -39.32 -9.43 5.64
C GLU A 516 -39.08 -10.13 6.98
N VAL A 517 -39.47 -9.49 8.09
CA VAL A 517 -39.33 -10.00 9.46
C VAL A 517 -40.70 -10.40 9.99
N ASP A 518 -40.88 -11.70 10.25
CA ASP A 518 -42.07 -12.25 10.90
C ASP A 518 -41.97 -12.07 12.43
N LEU A 519 -42.96 -11.42 13.04
CA LEU A 519 -43.04 -11.18 14.48
C LEU A 519 -44.21 -11.93 15.12
N ASP A 520 -43.91 -12.73 16.13
CA ASP A 520 -44.92 -13.41 16.93
C ASP A 520 -45.52 -12.47 18.00
N ALA A 521 -46.83 -12.60 18.27
CA ALA A 521 -47.48 -11.94 19.41
C ALA A 521 -46.83 -12.38 20.75
N ALA A 522 -46.09 -11.46 21.37
CA ALA A 522 -45.42 -11.69 22.64
C ALA A 522 -46.41 -11.47 23.80
N THR A 523 -46.99 -12.55 24.30
CA THR A 523 -47.95 -12.49 25.42
C THR A 523 -47.21 -12.25 26.73
N THR A 524 -47.12 -10.99 27.16
CA THR A 524 -46.55 -10.50 28.43
C THR A 524 -45.08 -10.86 28.66
N VAL A 525 -44.19 -9.88 28.51
CA VAL A 525 -42.88 -9.92 29.15
C VAL A 525 -43.12 -9.97 30.66
N SER A 526 -42.88 -11.13 31.28
CA SER A 526 -43.07 -11.33 32.72
C SER A 526 -41.80 -11.04 33.52
N ASP A 527 -40.74 -10.59 32.85
CA ASP A 527 -39.56 -10.04 33.48
C ASP A 527 -39.77 -8.55 33.77
N GLY A 528 -39.58 -8.19 35.03
CA GLY A 528 -40.15 -7.01 35.69
C GLY A 528 -39.60 -5.64 35.29
N ASP A 529 -39.07 -5.46 34.08
CA ASP A 529 -38.49 -4.17 33.65
C ASP A 529 -39.45 -3.30 32.81
N PHE A 530 -40.42 -3.87 32.10
CA PHE A 530 -41.41 -3.08 31.34
C PHE A 530 -42.76 -2.86 32.05
N SER A 531 -42.91 -3.35 33.30
CA SER A 531 -44.25 -3.54 33.91
C SER A 531 -44.87 -2.31 34.59
N ASP A 532 -44.16 -1.20 34.72
CA ASP A 532 -44.63 -0.05 35.52
C ASP A 532 -45.51 0.95 34.74
N ASN A 533 -45.53 0.90 33.40
CA ASN A 533 -46.40 1.70 32.55
C ASN A 533 -47.35 0.82 31.72
N GLY A 534 -48.48 0.43 32.30
CA GLY A 534 -49.67 0.13 31.50
C GLY A 534 -49.78 -1.23 30.79
N GLY A 535 -48.78 -2.11 30.73
CA GLY A 535 -48.98 -3.47 30.20
C GLY A 535 -49.51 -3.53 28.76
N GLY A 536 -48.89 -2.76 27.86
CA GLY A 536 -49.10 -2.87 26.42
C GLY A 536 -48.81 -4.29 25.92
N GLU A 537 -49.53 -4.70 24.89
CA GLU A 537 -49.27 -5.93 24.14
C GLU A 537 -48.30 -5.57 23.00
N TYR A 538 -47.28 -6.40 22.76
CA TYR A 538 -46.25 -6.15 21.75
C TYR A 538 -46.09 -7.38 20.84
N TYR A 539 -45.66 -7.15 19.59
CA TYR A 539 -45.11 -8.19 18.73
C TYR A 539 -43.59 -8.14 18.86
N ALA A 540 -42.94 -9.29 19.03
CA ALA A 540 -41.48 -9.33 19.10
C ALA A 540 -40.94 -10.69 18.69
N ASP A 541 -39.91 -10.68 17.85
CA ASP A 541 -39.12 -11.86 17.51
C ASP A 541 -37.67 -11.45 17.20
N THR A 542 -36.83 -12.43 16.92
CA THR A 542 -35.45 -12.24 16.47
C THR A 542 -35.26 -12.76 15.05
N GLU A 543 -34.60 -11.99 14.19
CA GLU A 543 -34.23 -12.40 12.83
C GLU A 543 -32.70 -12.48 12.69
N ILE A 544 -32.22 -13.33 11.78
CA ILE A 544 -30.79 -13.40 11.45
C ILE A 544 -30.58 -12.76 10.08
N ILE A 545 -29.94 -11.60 10.06
CA ILE A 545 -29.55 -10.88 8.85
C ILE A 545 -28.03 -10.94 8.78
N ASP A 546 -27.49 -11.45 7.66
CA ASP A 546 -26.04 -11.61 7.42
C ASP A 546 -25.26 -12.32 8.54
N GLY A 547 -25.91 -13.32 9.14
CA GLY A 547 -25.32 -14.13 10.21
C GLY A 547 -25.41 -13.49 11.59
N GLN A 548 -25.93 -12.27 11.69
CA GLN A 548 -26.10 -11.52 12.92
C GLN A 548 -27.56 -11.52 13.38
N THR A 549 -27.77 -11.61 14.70
CA THR A 549 -29.11 -11.70 15.29
C THR A 549 -29.59 -10.33 15.73
N TYR A 550 -30.76 -9.92 15.25
CA TYR A 550 -31.43 -8.68 15.63
C TYR A 550 -32.74 -8.99 16.33
N LYS A 551 -33.13 -8.14 17.29
CA LYS A 551 -34.42 -8.21 17.96
C LYS A 551 -35.30 -7.06 17.53
N PHE A 552 -36.49 -7.39 17.05
CA PHE A 552 -37.48 -6.44 16.58
C PHE A 552 -38.67 -6.42 17.56
N VAL A 553 -39.18 -5.22 17.85
CA VAL A 553 -40.34 -5.02 18.73
C VAL A 553 -41.29 -4.02 18.09
N VAL A 554 -42.54 -4.40 17.90
CA VAL A 554 -43.61 -3.51 17.37
C VAL A 554 -44.70 -3.36 18.43
N GLU A 555 -45.10 -2.11 18.70
CA GLU A 555 -46.16 -1.82 19.66
C GLU A 555 -47.56 -2.22 19.15
N GLY A 556 -48.34 -2.88 20.00
CA GLY A 556 -49.75 -3.15 19.77
C GLY A 556 -50.60 -1.90 19.93
N ASP A 557 -51.66 -1.75 19.13
CA ASP A 557 -52.53 -0.57 19.16
C ASP A 557 -53.19 -0.37 20.55
N ASP A 558 -52.72 0.61 21.34
CA ASP A 558 -53.27 0.98 22.66
C ASP A 558 -54.58 1.81 22.56
N SER A 559 -55.42 1.52 21.57
CA SER A 559 -56.61 2.34 21.30
C SER A 559 -57.78 2.08 22.27
N ALA A 560 -57.61 1.28 23.33
CA ALA A 560 -58.73 0.85 24.16
C ALA A 560 -58.55 0.82 25.69
N ALA A 561 -57.62 1.60 26.27
CA ALA A 561 -57.70 1.95 27.69
C ALA A 561 -58.83 2.98 27.94
N GLY A 562 -60.09 2.56 27.70
CA GLY A 562 -61.28 3.34 27.99
C GLY A 562 -61.48 3.56 29.48
N ASP A 563 -60.76 4.53 30.08
CA ASP A 563 -61.18 5.14 31.33
C ASP A 563 -62.45 5.97 31.08
N THR A 564 -63.58 5.28 31.06
CA THR A 564 -64.90 5.87 30.92
C THR A 564 -65.32 6.78 32.10
N ASN A 565 -64.44 7.10 33.05
CA ASN A 565 -64.76 7.96 34.20
C ASN A 565 -64.31 9.41 34.13
N ASP A 566 -63.52 9.87 33.15
CA ASP A 566 -63.30 11.31 32.96
C ASP A 566 -63.97 11.82 31.68
N ARG A 567 -65.04 12.59 31.87
CA ARG A 567 -66.05 12.89 30.84
C ARG A 567 -65.97 14.33 30.35
N ASP A 568 -64.84 15.03 30.55
CA ASP A 568 -64.76 16.49 30.35
C ASP A 568 -63.53 17.01 29.55
N SER A 569 -62.78 16.18 28.80
CA SER A 569 -61.77 16.68 27.83
C SER A 569 -62.06 16.26 26.38
N ASP A 570 -63.06 16.90 25.78
CA ASP A 570 -63.55 16.71 24.40
C ASP A 570 -62.69 17.45 23.34
N THR A 571 -61.36 17.36 23.40
CA THR A 571 -60.48 18.09 22.44
C THR A 571 -59.28 17.36 21.84
N LEU A 572 -59.03 16.08 22.15
CA LEU A 572 -57.98 15.29 21.48
C LEU A 572 -58.54 13.88 21.17
N GLN A 573 -59.33 13.78 20.11
CA GLN A 573 -59.66 12.51 19.45
C GLN A 573 -59.22 12.68 18.00
N GLY A 574 -58.10 12.07 17.60
CA GLY A 574 -57.59 12.22 16.24
C GLY A 574 -56.33 11.46 15.85
N ASN A 575 -55.33 11.28 16.73
CA ASN A 575 -54.14 10.49 16.39
C ASN A 575 -54.34 9.05 16.86
N THR A 576 -54.78 8.19 15.95
CA THR A 576 -54.32 6.80 15.95
C THR A 576 -52.86 6.88 15.52
N GLY A 577 -51.92 6.74 16.45
CA GLY A 577 -50.49 6.69 16.09
C GLY A 577 -50.27 5.58 15.08
N GLU A 578 -49.43 5.84 14.09
CA GLU A 578 -48.93 4.79 13.20
C GLU A 578 -48.14 3.77 14.03
N PRO A 579 -48.07 2.50 13.60
CA PRO A 579 -47.21 1.52 14.26
C PRO A 579 -45.77 2.04 14.32
N GLU A 580 -45.11 1.76 15.44
CA GLU A 580 -43.73 2.14 15.72
C GLU A 580 -42.90 0.86 15.94
N LEU A 581 -41.71 0.79 15.33
CA LEU A 581 -40.73 -0.30 15.37
C LEU A 581 -39.54 0.08 16.24
N GLN A 582 -39.13 -0.80 17.15
CA GLN A 582 -37.87 -0.68 17.88
C GLN A 582 -36.96 -1.87 17.54
N VAL A 583 -35.69 -1.58 17.19
CA VAL A 583 -34.69 -2.60 16.80
C VAL A 583 -33.48 -2.54 17.72
N VAL A 584 -33.00 -3.69 18.19
CA VAL A 584 -31.79 -3.78 19.02
C VAL A 584 -30.94 -4.96 18.58
N PHE A 585 -29.62 -4.77 18.46
CA PHE A 585 -28.69 -5.85 18.14
C PHE A 585 -28.58 -6.90 19.26
N GLY A 586 -28.43 -8.16 18.85
CA GLY A 586 -28.39 -9.36 19.69
C GLY A 586 -29.78 -9.93 20.01
N ASP A 587 -29.81 -10.98 20.83
CA ASP A 587 -31.05 -11.61 21.32
C ASP A 587 -31.81 -10.74 22.36
N GLY A 588 -31.38 -9.49 22.54
CA GLY A 588 -31.86 -8.57 23.56
C GLY A 588 -31.42 -8.91 24.99
N SER A 589 -30.48 -9.84 25.21
CA SER A 589 -30.03 -10.22 26.55
C SER A 589 -29.18 -9.16 27.24
N LYS A 590 -28.41 -8.35 26.51
CA LYS A 590 -27.62 -7.25 27.08
C LYS A 590 -28.47 -6.06 27.54
N VAL A 591 -29.61 -5.83 26.89
CA VAL A 591 -30.62 -4.84 27.30
C VAL A 591 -31.22 -5.18 28.68
N ALA A 592 -31.06 -6.42 29.16
CA ALA A 592 -31.64 -6.91 30.41
C ALA A 592 -30.69 -6.95 31.62
N GLU A 593 -29.37 -6.75 31.45
CA GLU A 593 -28.41 -6.89 32.57
C GLU A 593 -27.93 -5.58 33.20
N GLY A 594 -28.39 -4.41 32.74
CA GLY A 594 -27.95 -3.12 33.30
C GLY A 594 -28.82 -1.91 33.00
N GLY A 595 -30.05 -1.86 33.49
CA GLY A 595 -30.89 -0.64 33.50
C GLY A 595 -32.18 -0.79 32.70
N ASN A 596 -33.26 -0.16 33.20
CA ASN A 596 -34.57 -0.15 32.56
C ASN A 596 -34.42 0.08 31.04
N VAL A 597 -35.05 -0.75 30.21
CA VAL A 597 -35.35 -0.30 28.86
C VAL A 597 -36.24 0.93 29.02
N PRO A 598 -35.87 2.11 28.48
CA PRO A 598 -36.75 3.27 28.55
C PRO A 598 -38.10 2.86 27.98
N SER A 599 -39.20 3.17 28.68
CA SER A 599 -40.50 3.04 28.03
C SER A 599 -40.48 3.88 26.76
N ILE A 600 -41.13 3.43 25.69
CA ILE A 600 -41.36 4.21 24.47
C ILE A 600 -41.78 5.64 24.89
N GLY A 601 -40.88 6.61 24.71
CA GLY A 601 -41.03 8.02 25.14
C GLY A 601 -40.24 8.54 26.36
N ASP A 602 -39.38 7.76 27.03
CA ASP A 602 -38.49 8.27 28.11
C ASP A 602 -37.08 8.63 27.57
N ASN A 603 -36.66 9.88 27.75
CA ASN A 603 -35.29 10.33 27.40
C ASN A 603 -34.22 9.59 28.24
N LEU A 604 -33.19 9.05 27.57
CA LEU A 604 -32.01 8.41 28.18
C LEU A 604 -31.28 9.35 29.17
N ASN A 605 -30.71 8.80 30.25
CA ASN A 605 -29.94 9.59 31.24
C ASN A 605 -28.47 9.71 30.81
N PRO A 606 -27.80 10.85 31.10
CA PRO A 606 -26.40 11.07 30.76
C PRO A 606 -25.50 10.15 31.60
N GLY A 607 -25.02 9.07 30.99
CA GLY A 607 -24.18 8.05 31.61
C GLY A 607 -24.29 6.66 30.97
N ASP A 608 -25.33 6.42 30.17
CA ASP A 608 -25.45 5.21 29.36
C ASP A 608 -24.73 5.50 28.02
N GLU A 609 -23.46 5.10 27.91
CA GLU A 609 -22.67 5.17 26.68
C GLU A 609 -23.27 4.19 25.65
N ILE A 610 -24.06 4.71 24.71
CA ILE A 610 -24.43 4.00 23.49
C ILE A 610 -23.58 4.61 22.39
N SER A 611 -22.39 4.05 22.17
CA SER A 611 -21.52 4.35 21.04
C SER A 611 -21.76 3.27 19.99
N ASN A 612 -22.90 3.35 19.30
CA ASN A 612 -23.20 2.51 18.15
C ASN A 612 -23.25 3.44 16.94
N TYR A 613 -22.43 3.13 15.94
CA TYR A 613 -22.20 3.93 14.75
C TYR A 613 -22.63 3.07 13.56
N ALA A 614 -23.70 3.40 12.84
CA ALA A 614 -23.92 2.70 11.56
C ALA A 614 -22.93 3.24 10.56
N ALA A 615 -22.00 2.38 10.15
CA ALA A 615 -21.27 2.57 8.91
C ALA A 615 -22.11 2.01 7.75
N LEU A 616 -22.00 2.61 6.57
CA LEU A 616 -22.50 2.06 5.32
C LEU A 616 -21.32 1.30 4.72
N ASP A 617 -21.29 -0.02 4.88
CA ASP A 617 -20.26 -0.85 4.25
C ASP A 617 -20.62 -1.09 2.79
N THR A 618 -19.63 -0.99 1.91
CA THR A 618 -19.78 -1.15 0.47
C THR A 618 -18.89 -2.31 0.02
N ASP A 619 -19.24 -3.00 -1.06
CA ASP A 619 -18.43 -4.09 -1.63
C ASP A 619 -16.97 -3.65 -1.98
N SER A 620 -16.65 -2.35 -1.90
CA SER A 620 -15.33 -1.75 -2.08
C SER A 620 -14.53 -1.53 -0.79
N ASN A 621 -14.98 -2.03 0.37
CA ASN A 621 -14.35 -1.91 1.71
C ASN A 621 -14.30 -0.48 2.28
N ALA A 622 -14.92 0.51 1.63
CA ALA A 622 -15.04 1.86 2.19
C ALA A 622 -16.34 1.94 3.02
N ALA A 623 -16.24 2.42 4.26
CA ALA A 623 -17.38 2.48 5.17
C ALA A 623 -17.74 3.93 5.54
N VAL A 624 -18.99 4.35 5.37
CA VAL A 624 -19.42 5.73 5.71
C VAL A 624 -20.34 5.76 6.93
N SER A 625 -19.94 6.41 8.02
CA SER A 625 -20.75 6.53 9.24
C SER A 625 -21.29 7.94 9.46
N LEU A 626 -22.54 8.04 9.91
CA LEU A 626 -23.19 9.31 10.28
C LEU A 626 -23.13 9.53 11.80
N TYR A 627 -22.84 10.76 12.23
CA TYR A 627 -22.77 11.12 13.65
C TYR A 627 -23.68 12.30 14.01
N GLN A 628 -24.43 12.15 15.12
CA GLN A 628 -25.33 13.17 15.66
C GLN A 628 -25.17 13.30 17.18
N VAL A 629 -24.81 14.50 17.66
CA VAL A 629 -24.63 14.77 19.10
C VAL A 629 -25.97 15.10 19.76
N HIS A 630 -26.42 14.23 20.69
CA HIS A 630 -27.57 14.52 21.55
C HIS A 630 -27.14 15.32 22.79
N ASN A 631 -27.48 16.61 22.84
CA ASN A 631 -27.21 17.45 24.01
C ASN A 631 -28.42 17.46 24.97
N PRO A 632 -28.33 16.96 26.22
CA PRO A 632 -29.47 16.92 27.12
C PRO A 632 -29.88 18.32 27.59
N VAL A 633 -31.15 18.68 27.42
CA VAL A 633 -31.72 19.92 27.97
C VAL A 633 -31.76 19.82 29.50
N MET A 634 -30.78 20.44 30.18
CA MET A 634 -30.88 20.62 31.63
C MET A 634 -32.05 21.55 31.97
N PRO A 635 -33.02 21.14 32.82
CA PRO A 635 -34.11 22.02 33.21
C PRO A 635 -33.58 23.16 34.09
N PHE A 636 -33.45 24.35 33.51
CA PHE A 636 -33.18 25.57 34.27
C PHE A 636 -34.31 25.82 35.26
N THR A 637 -34.07 25.54 36.55
CA THR A 637 -34.97 25.96 37.62
C THR A 637 -34.90 27.49 37.75
N SER A 638 -35.96 28.17 37.33
CA SER A 638 -36.08 29.63 37.38
C SER A 638 -36.09 30.18 38.82
N GLY A 639 -34.90 30.42 39.37
CA GLY A 639 -34.66 31.15 40.61
C GLY A 639 -34.91 32.65 40.43
N LYS A 640 -36.14 33.09 40.68
CA LYS A 640 -36.60 34.48 40.62
C LYS A 640 -35.87 35.39 41.62
N ALA A 641 -34.87 36.17 41.19
CA ALA A 641 -34.30 37.27 41.96
C ALA A 641 -34.78 38.63 41.42
N ALA A 642 -35.47 39.38 42.27
CA ALA A 642 -35.95 40.74 42.00
C ALA A 642 -34.89 41.77 42.40
N GLY A 643 -34.65 42.82 41.59
CA GLY A 643 -33.87 43.97 42.04
C GLY A 643 -33.34 44.94 40.98
N ASP A 644 -34.26 45.66 40.33
CA ASP A 644 -34.07 46.88 39.52
C ASP A 644 -33.19 47.97 40.19
N THR A 645 -32.29 48.62 39.42
CA THR A 645 -32.23 50.10 39.29
C THR A 645 -31.46 50.56 38.03
N SER A 646 -32.22 50.79 36.95
CA SER A 646 -32.34 52.02 36.14
C SER A 646 -31.15 52.91 35.70
N LYS A 647 -31.28 53.36 34.43
CA LYS A 647 -31.06 54.73 33.83
C LYS A 647 -29.64 55.12 33.36
N ASP A 648 -29.42 55.81 32.24
CA ASP A 648 -30.25 56.72 31.41
C ASP A 648 -29.51 57.05 30.07
N VAL A 649 -30.27 57.22 28.97
CA VAL A 649 -30.10 58.22 27.86
C VAL A 649 -29.20 57.94 26.61
N PHE A 650 -29.89 57.54 25.52
CA PHE A 650 -29.94 58.09 24.14
C PHE A 650 -28.68 58.60 23.38
N ASP A 651 -28.32 57.87 22.32
CA ASP A 651 -28.49 58.16 20.87
C ASP A 651 -27.84 59.40 20.20
N GLY A 652 -27.07 59.13 19.14
CA GLY A 652 -27.30 59.78 17.84
C GLY A 652 -26.10 60.29 17.03
N ARG A 653 -25.88 59.65 15.87
CA ARG A 653 -25.56 60.20 14.52
C ARG A 653 -24.23 59.81 13.84
N ASP A 654 -24.33 58.84 12.94
CA ASP A 654 -24.25 58.91 11.46
C ASP A 654 -23.36 59.95 10.70
N SER A 655 -22.66 59.36 9.72
CA SER A 655 -22.24 59.75 8.35
C SER A 655 -21.21 60.83 8.01
N ASN A 656 -20.43 60.44 6.98
CA ASN A 656 -19.63 61.18 5.98
C ASN A 656 -18.11 61.19 6.28
N GLY A 657 -17.21 60.77 5.39
CA GLY A 657 -17.28 60.34 3.99
C GLY A 657 -15.86 60.24 3.41
N ASP A 658 -15.74 59.39 2.39
CA ASP A 658 -14.73 59.25 1.31
C ASP A 658 -14.01 60.56 0.87
N PRO A 659 -12.94 60.61 0.02
CA PRO A 659 -12.00 59.60 -0.51
C PRO A 659 -10.48 59.99 -0.50
N THR A 660 -9.64 59.03 -0.89
CA THR A 660 -8.43 59.14 -1.76
C THR A 660 -7.12 59.83 -1.31
N SER A 661 -6.05 59.11 -1.66
CA SER A 661 -4.73 59.54 -2.18
C SER A 661 -3.60 59.91 -1.21
N SER A 662 -2.58 59.04 -1.24
CA SER A 662 -1.15 59.24 -0.99
C SER A 662 -0.64 60.63 -1.46
N PRO A 663 0.52 61.19 -1.00
CA PRO A 663 1.77 60.44 -0.75
C PRO A 663 2.77 61.03 0.29
N LEU A 664 3.90 60.31 0.47
CA LEU A 664 5.28 60.81 0.64
C LEU A 664 5.66 61.78 1.80
N SER A 665 6.48 61.24 2.70
CA SER A 665 7.82 61.71 3.15
C SER A 665 8.06 63.09 3.80
N ASP A 666 9.00 63.05 4.76
CA ASP A 666 9.90 64.09 5.28
C ASP A 666 9.40 65.05 6.39
N VAL A 667 9.87 64.94 7.64
CA VAL A 667 11.22 65.19 8.22
C VAL A 667 11.36 66.61 8.83
N THR A 668 11.70 66.60 10.12
CA THR A 668 12.26 67.67 11.01
C THR A 668 11.32 68.82 11.40
N ALA A 669 11.21 69.26 12.66
CA ALA A 669 12.30 69.72 13.52
C ALA A 669 11.77 70.16 14.91
N ASP A 670 12.55 69.81 15.93
CA ASP A 670 13.10 70.71 16.96
C ASP A 670 12.28 71.15 18.20
N SER A 671 13.06 71.14 19.29
CA SER A 671 12.98 71.87 20.56
C SER A 671 12.09 71.32 21.67
N GLY A 672 12.76 70.67 22.62
CA GLY A 672 12.19 70.21 23.88
C GLY A 672 11.98 71.31 24.93
N VAL A 673 11.44 70.90 26.07
CA VAL A 673 11.69 71.42 27.43
C VAL A 673 11.03 70.46 28.44
N THR A 674 11.82 70.06 29.42
CA THR A 674 11.56 69.23 30.61
C THR A 674 10.65 69.93 31.63
N VAL A 675 9.82 69.18 32.39
CA VAL A 675 9.65 69.29 33.87
C VAL A 675 9.05 67.99 34.45
N GLU A 676 9.55 67.66 35.63
CA GLU A 676 9.42 66.48 36.50
C GLU A 676 8.04 66.21 37.18
N VAL A 677 7.95 64.98 37.69
CA VAL A 677 7.03 64.34 38.65
C VAL A 677 6.80 65.20 39.93
N PRO A 678 5.70 65.00 40.69
CA PRO A 678 5.85 64.25 41.94
C PRO A 678 4.68 63.34 42.38
N SER A 679 5.10 62.22 42.99
CA SER A 679 4.51 61.38 44.05
C SER A 679 3.47 61.97 45.00
N THR A 680 2.56 61.15 45.56
CA THR A 680 2.61 60.65 46.98
C THR A 680 1.38 59.83 47.43
N GLU A 681 1.70 58.89 48.32
CA GLU A 681 0.96 58.00 49.25
C GLU A 681 -0.40 58.47 49.82
N SER A 682 -1.34 57.55 50.12
CA SER A 682 -1.52 56.91 51.45
C SER A 682 -2.91 56.25 51.65
N THR A 683 -2.91 55.01 52.15
CA THR A 683 -3.81 54.35 53.14
C THR A 683 -5.26 54.82 53.38
N ASP A 684 -6.21 53.88 53.40
CA ASP A 684 -7.03 53.63 54.61
C ASP A 684 -7.80 52.29 54.61
N LYS A 685 -7.83 51.65 55.78
CA LYS A 685 -8.59 50.43 56.15
C LYS A 685 -10.04 50.78 56.49
N VAL A 686 -11.01 49.93 56.13
CA VAL A 686 -12.24 49.73 56.93
C VAL A 686 -12.66 48.26 56.94
N THR A 687 -12.69 47.73 58.16
CA THR A 687 -13.26 46.46 58.61
C THR A 687 -14.79 46.47 58.54
N GLN A 688 -15.44 45.37 58.13
CA GLN A 688 -16.77 45.05 58.64
C GLN A 688 -17.01 43.53 58.69
N GLU A 689 -17.14 43.01 59.91
CA GLU A 689 -17.74 41.72 60.22
C GLU A 689 -19.22 41.72 59.85
N VAL A 690 -19.70 40.64 59.22
CA VAL A 690 -21.08 40.17 59.40
C VAL A 690 -21.05 38.65 59.58
N THR A 691 -21.38 38.23 60.79
CA THR A 691 -21.71 36.87 61.20
C THR A 691 -23.10 36.52 60.71
N LEU A 692 -23.36 35.29 60.24
CA LEU A 692 -24.68 34.66 60.37
C LEU A 692 -24.57 33.13 60.39
N ASP A 693 -24.82 32.65 61.60
CA ASP A 693 -25.13 31.32 62.07
C ASP A 693 -26.46 30.83 61.47
N GLN A 694 -26.51 29.60 60.94
CA GLN A 694 -27.68 28.73 61.09
C GLN A 694 -27.41 27.27 60.68
N ALA A 695 -27.37 26.42 61.69
CA ALA A 695 -27.51 24.98 61.59
C ALA A 695 -28.95 24.58 61.22
N ALA A 696 -29.10 23.62 60.30
CA ALA A 696 -30.30 22.80 60.19
C ALA A 696 -29.89 21.33 59.99
N ALA A 697 -30.28 20.52 60.98
CA ALA A 697 -30.12 19.09 60.98
C ALA A 697 -31.18 18.43 60.07
N PHE A 698 -30.79 17.42 59.29
CA PHE A 698 -31.71 16.42 58.78
C PHE A 698 -31.26 15.02 59.22
N THR A 699 -32.26 14.22 59.60
CA THR A 699 -32.15 12.93 60.26
C THR A 699 -32.16 11.83 59.21
N THR A 700 -31.21 10.88 59.29
CA THR A 700 -31.11 9.70 58.43
C THR A 700 -32.06 8.59 58.86
N ASN A 701 -32.61 7.84 57.90
CA ASN A 701 -33.35 6.60 58.14
C ASN A 701 -32.88 5.52 57.14
N GLY A 702 -32.01 4.62 57.61
CA GLY A 702 -32.06 3.17 57.36
C GLY A 702 -31.64 2.55 56.02
N GLY A 703 -30.42 1.95 56.00
CA GLY A 703 -29.99 0.80 55.18
C GLY A 703 -29.39 1.18 53.82
N LEU A 704 -28.25 0.68 53.33
CA LEU A 704 -27.30 -0.40 53.66
C LEU A 704 -25.86 0.16 53.54
N ARG A 705 -24.92 -0.39 54.31
CA ARG A 705 -23.51 0.06 54.36
C ARG A 705 -22.64 -0.80 53.43
N HIS A 706 -21.92 -0.18 52.50
CA HIS A 706 -20.58 -0.60 52.12
C HIS A 706 -19.59 0.41 52.71
N THR A 707 -18.53 -0.10 53.35
CA THR A 707 -17.56 0.69 54.14
C THR A 707 -16.27 0.75 53.34
N PHE A 708 -15.94 1.90 52.74
CA PHE A 708 -14.55 2.23 52.39
C PHE A 708 -13.92 2.87 53.63
N GLY A 709 -12.93 2.20 54.21
CA GLY A 709 -12.29 2.61 55.45
C GLY A 709 -11.20 3.65 55.19
N PHE A 710 -11.42 4.90 55.59
CA PHE A 710 -10.32 5.82 55.87
C PHE A 710 -9.76 5.49 57.26
N VAL A 711 -8.46 5.16 57.33
CA VAL A 711 -7.74 4.98 58.60
C VAL A 711 -6.88 6.22 58.84
N PRO A 712 -7.25 7.13 59.75
CA PRO A 712 -6.34 8.20 60.16
C PRO A 712 -5.27 7.62 61.09
N LEU A 713 -4.00 7.78 60.74
CA LEU A 713 -2.86 7.45 61.60
C LEU A 713 -2.28 8.74 62.21
N GLU A 714 -2.46 8.92 63.51
CA GLU A 714 -1.70 9.92 64.28
C GLU A 714 -0.29 9.38 64.55
N MET A 715 0.73 10.01 63.97
CA MET A 715 2.13 9.73 64.29
C MET A 715 2.64 10.70 65.36
N THR A 716 2.83 10.20 66.58
CA THR A 716 3.61 10.89 67.61
C THR A 716 4.96 10.19 67.78
N GLU A 717 6.02 10.92 67.43
CA GLU A 717 7.47 10.64 67.59
C GLU A 717 8.20 9.88 66.46
N SER A 718 9.35 10.45 66.08
CA SER A 718 10.31 10.04 65.05
C SER A 718 10.81 8.59 65.22
N GLY A 719 10.69 7.78 64.15
CA GLY A 719 11.37 6.48 64.02
C GLY A 719 10.50 5.25 63.70
N SER A 720 9.33 5.40 63.05
CA SER A 720 8.48 4.25 62.66
C SER A 720 8.67 3.89 61.18
N HIS A 721 9.01 2.62 60.87
CA HIS A 721 8.98 2.09 59.50
C HIS A 721 7.60 1.51 59.18
N ILE A 722 7.06 1.85 58.00
CA ILE A 722 5.82 1.31 57.43
C ILE A 722 6.21 0.39 56.26
N ASP A 723 5.71 -0.85 56.27
CA ASP A 723 5.88 -1.81 55.18
C ASP A 723 4.63 -1.75 54.29
N LEU A 724 4.79 -1.26 53.05
CA LEU A 724 3.71 -0.96 52.11
C LEU A 724 3.40 -2.12 51.14
N SER A 725 4.08 -3.26 51.27
CA SER A 725 3.92 -4.42 50.37
C SER A 725 2.58 -5.18 50.50
N GLN A 726 1.65 -4.72 51.34
CA GLN A 726 0.37 -5.40 51.62
C GLN A 726 -0.89 -4.54 51.44
N LEU A 727 -0.79 -3.36 50.83
CA LEU A 727 -1.93 -2.48 50.60
C LEU A 727 -2.03 -2.13 49.11
N GLY A 728 -3.17 -2.42 48.48
CA GLY A 728 -3.50 -1.90 47.15
C GLY A 728 -3.53 -0.37 47.21
N THR A 729 -2.83 0.24 46.26
CA THR A 729 -2.64 1.69 46.00
C THR A 729 -3.30 2.65 47.00
N PRO A 730 -2.61 3.04 48.10
CA PRO A 730 -3.12 4.08 48.98
C PRO A 730 -2.61 5.47 48.58
N GLN A 731 -3.52 6.45 48.45
CA GLN A 731 -3.15 7.87 48.50
C GLN A 731 -2.81 8.28 49.94
N ILE A 732 -1.60 8.81 50.17
CA ILE A 732 -1.16 9.30 51.48
C ILE A 732 -1.26 10.83 51.49
N GLY A 733 -2.25 11.37 52.18
CA GLY A 733 -2.32 12.79 52.51
C GLY A 733 -1.66 13.05 53.87
N VAL A 734 -0.65 13.91 53.93
CA VAL A 734 -0.06 14.39 55.19
C VAL A 734 -0.58 15.79 55.48
N THR A 735 -1.22 15.99 56.63
CA THR A 735 -1.66 17.32 57.10
C THR A 735 -1.04 17.59 58.47
N PRO A 736 -0.22 18.64 58.65
CA PRO A 736 0.31 18.99 59.96
C PRO A 736 -0.84 19.43 60.88
N ALA A 737 -0.87 18.90 62.10
CA ALA A 737 -1.99 19.15 63.02
C ALA A 737 -2.10 20.61 63.51
N ASP A 738 -1.01 21.40 63.43
CA ASP A 738 -0.88 22.62 64.24
C ASP A 738 -0.63 23.92 63.44
N GLY A 739 -0.49 23.88 62.11
CA GLY A 739 -0.49 25.07 61.25
C GLY A 739 0.75 25.98 61.32
N ASP A 740 1.84 25.58 61.96
CA ASP A 740 3.13 26.29 61.92
C ASP A 740 3.91 25.94 60.64
N LYS A 741 4.46 26.97 59.98
CA LYS A 741 5.04 26.91 58.61
C LYS A 741 6.57 26.78 58.54
N ASP A 742 7.23 26.37 59.64
CA ASP A 742 8.71 26.40 59.72
C ASP A 742 9.33 25.04 60.15
N GLU A 743 8.64 23.91 59.96
CA GLU A 743 9.20 22.58 60.27
C GLU A 743 9.40 21.74 59.00
N SER A 744 10.66 21.38 58.73
CA SER A 744 11.01 20.40 57.70
C SER A 744 10.94 18.98 58.25
N PHE A 745 10.43 18.05 57.45
CA PHE A 745 10.29 16.64 57.83
C PHE A 745 11.23 15.79 56.99
N GLU A 746 12.12 15.03 57.65
CA GLU A 746 12.93 13.99 56.99
C GLU A 746 12.22 12.64 57.10
N PHE A 747 12.02 11.97 55.96
CA PHE A 747 11.67 10.55 55.92
C PHE A 747 12.65 9.79 55.02
N THR A 748 12.83 8.49 55.30
CA THR A 748 13.75 7.64 54.55
C THR A 748 12.93 6.68 53.70
N LEU A 749 13.07 6.79 52.37
CA LEU A 749 12.45 5.87 51.43
C LEU A 749 13.30 4.59 51.35
N LEU A 750 12.66 3.42 51.38
CA LEU A 750 13.30 2.11 51.22
C LEU A 750 12.85 1.51 49.90
N PHE A 751 13.78 1.34 48.96
CA PHE A 751 13.48 0.80 47.64
C PHE A 751 13.46 -0.74 47.63
N ALA A 752 12.86 -1.34 46.60
CA ALA A 752 12.70 -2.79 46.48
C ALA A 752 14.05 -3.55 46.45
N ASP A 753 15.15 -2.88 46.07
CA ASP A 753 16.50 -3.43 46.14
C ASP A 753 17.16 -3.35 47.53
N GLY A 754 16.44 -2.81 48.52
CA GLY A 754 16.87 -2.68 49.91
C GLY A 754 17.75 -1.47 50.21
N THR A 755 17.96 -0.56 49.25
CA THR A 755 18.65 0.71 49.48
C THR A 755 17.72 1.75 50.13
N THR A 756 18.30 2.68 50.89
CA THR A 756 17.56 3.75 51.58
C THR A 756 18.10 5.11 51.22
N GLU A 757 17.24 6.05 50.86
CA GLU A 757 17.59 7.46 50.64
C GLU A 757 16.76 8.38 51.55
N PRO A 758 17.38 9.34 52.27
CA PRO A 758 16.65 10.33 53.05
C PRO A 758 16.10 11.44 52.14
N VAL A 759 14.80 11.71 52.24
CA VAL A 759 14.13 12.82 51.58
C VAL A 759 13.70 13.82 52.64
N THR A 760 14.04 15.09 52.42
CA THR A 760 13.64 16.20 53.30
C THR A 760 12.58 17.01 52.57
N VAL A 761 11.39 17.14 53.15
CA VAL A 761 10.36 18.05 52.63
C VAL A 761 10.40 19.32 53.47
N ASP A 762 10.80 20.41 52.84
CA ASP A 762 10.67 21.76 53.40
C ASP A 762 9.27 22.30 53.08
N ASN A 763 8.68 23.03 54.02
CA ASN A 763 7.31 23.53 53.93
C ASN A 763 7.32 25.06 54.05
N ASP A 764 8.19 25.70 53.28
CA ASP A 764 8.39 27.14 53.21
C ASP A 764 7.34 27.87 52.35
N GLY A 765 6.31 27.14 51.90
CA GLY A 765 5.09 27.71 51.33
C GLY A 765 5.17 28.04 49.85
N ASP A 766 6.19 27.51 49.16
CA ASP A 766 6.18 27.34 47.70
C ASP A 766 5.72 25.91 47.41
N THR A 767 4.67 25.74 46.61
CA THR A 767 4.06 24.42 46.34
C THR A 767 4.81 23.63 45.26
N ALA A 768 5.92 24.16 44.75
CA ALA A 768 6.78 23.46 43.81
C ALA A 768 7.80 22.61 44.58
N LEU A 769 7.69 21.28 44.45
CA LEU A 769 8.75 20.36 44.84
C LEU A 769 9.95 20.64 43.93
N ASP A 770 11.08 21.12 44.46
CA ASP A 770 12.30 21.27 43.68
C ASP A 770 12.86 19.87 43.37
N THR A 771 12.60 19.37 42.16
CA THR A 771 12.97 18.02 41.70
C THR A 771 14.45 17.90 41.31
N THR A 772 15.22 19.00 41.35
CA THR A 772 16.61 19.01 40.86
C THR A 772 17.59 18.16 41.67
N ASP A 773 17.24 17.76 42.91
CA ASP A 773 18.10 16.89 43.73
C ASP A 773 17.86 15.37 43.54
N ILE A 774 16.85 14.94 42.78
CA ILE A 774 16.47 13.51 42.63
C ILE A 774 17.00 12.87 41.34
N THR A 775 17.26 13.67 40.30
CA THR A 775 17.68 13.21 38.97
C THR A 775 19.09 12.61 38.89
N ASP A 776 19.96 12.83 39.90
CA ASP A 776 21.35 12.34 39.86
C ASP A 776 21.51 10.86 40.28
N SER A 777 20.40 10.14 40.52
CA SER A 777 20.40 8.73 40.98
C SER A 777 20.00 7.68 39.93
N GLY A 778 19.61 8.10 38.72
CA GLY A 778 19.29 7.19 37.61
C GLY A 778 18.06 6.29 37.83
N LYS A 779 17.15 6.67 38.72
CA LYS A 779 15.87 5.97 38.96
C LYS A 779 14.71 6.96 38.94
N THR A 780 13.80 6.79 37.98
CA THR A 780 12.64 7.66 37.77
C THR A 780 11.60 7.45 38.87
N LEU A 781 11.19 8.54 39.52
CA LEU A 781 10.04 8.60 40.41
C LEU A 781 8.97 9.41 39.67
N ILE A 782 7.81 8.80 39.40
CA ILE A 782 6.68 9.47 38.77
C ILE A 782 6.09 10.43 39.80
N GLY A 783 6.39 11.72 39.64
CA GLY A 783 5.82 12.81 40.41
C GLY A 783 4.84 13.58 39.53
N ILE A 784 3.58 13.66 39.96
CA ILE A 784 2.57 14.51 39.33
C ILE A 784 2.87 15.95 39.74
N SER A 785 3.31 16.80 38.81
CA SER A 785 3.28 18.25 38.99
C SER A 785 2.47 18.88 37.87
N SER A 786 1.49 19.72 38.25
CA SER A 786 0.80 20.60 37.33
C SER A 786 1.63 21.88 37.17
N ASP A 787 2.32 22.03 36.05
CA ASP A 787 2.92 23.32 35.66
C ASP A 787 2.19 23.84 34.42
N SER A 788 1.84 25.14 34.43
CA SER A 788 0.89 25.75 33.48
C SER A 788 1.55 26.57 32.39
N ASP A 789 2.86 26.48 32.21
CA ASP A 789 3.60 27.40 31.34
C ASP A 789 4.17 26.65 30.12
N GLY A 790 3.46 26.79 28.99
CA GLY A 790 3.71 26.10 27.74
C GLY A 790 5.14 26.21 27.20
N THR A 791 5.88 25.11 27.33
CA THR A 791 7.13 24.84 26.61
C THR A 791 7.08 23.42 26.04
N ALA A 792 7.68 23.26 24.86
CA ALA A 792 7.61 22.07 24.02
C ALA A 792 8.09 20.80 24.75
N LEU A 793 7.29 19.73 24.62
CA LEU A 793 7.52 18.39 25.18
C LEU A 793 8.69 17.71 24.45
N THR A 794 9.45 16.90 25.19
CA THR A 794 10.41 15.93 24.62
C THR A 794 10.04 14.53 25.08
N THR A 795 10.33 13.52 24.26
CA THR A 795 10.06 12.09 24.52
C THR A 795 10.32 11.67 25.97
N GLY A 796 9.24 11.33 26.70
CA GLY A 796 9.25 10.90 28.10
C GLY A 796 8.18 11.52 29.00
N ASP A 797 7.35 12.44 28.51
CA ASP A 797 6.33 13.13 29.30
C ASP A 797 4.95 12.43 29.26
N THR A 798 4.36 12.19 30.43
CA THR A 798 2.97 11.70 30.57
C THR A 798 1.95 12.82 30.38
N VAL A 799 0.96 12.57 29.51
CA VAL A 799 -0.22 13.41 29.32
C VAL A 799 -1.15 13.27 30.53
N SER A 800 -1.54 14.40 31.14
CA SER A 800 -2.62 14.44 32.14
C SER A 800 -3.89 15.00 31.52
N VAL A 801 -4.96 14.22 31.51
CA VAL A 801 -6.29 14.70 31.12
C VAL A 801 -6.94 15.39 32.31
N ALA A 802 -7.31 16.66 32.14
CA ALA A 802 -7.96 17.46 33.16
C ALA A 802 -9.49 17.40 33.05
N ASP A 803 -10.13 16.27 33.30
CA ASP A 803 -11.43 16.21 34.00
C ASP A 803 -11.82 14.76 34.33
N GLY A 804 -12.31 14.55 35.56
CA GLY A 804 -13.20 13.49 36.07
C GLY A 804 -13.19 12.00 35.64
N GLY A 805 -12.61 11.59 34.51
CA GLY A 805 -12.67 10.22 33.97
C GLY A 805 -11.52 9.33 34.46
N SER A 806 -11.83 8.10 34.85
CA SER A 806 -10.85 7.09 35.26
C SER A 806 -10.42 6.29 34.03
N VAL A 807 -9.20 6.49 33.54
CA VAL A 807 -8.59 5.61 32.52
C VAL A 807 -8.04 4.35 33.22
N ASP A 808 -8.53 3.18 32.83
CA ASP A 808 -8.01 1.89 33.31
C ASP A 808 -6.83 1.48 32.41
N THR A 809 -5.61 1.63 32.92
CA THR A 809 -4.38 1.20 32.23
C THR A 809 -3.98 -0.16 32.79
N THR A 810 -4.07 -1.20 31.97
CA THR A 810 -3.55 -2.53 32.32
C THR A 810 -2.15 -2.65 31.75
N LEU A 811 -1.13 -2.70 32.61
CA LEU A 811 0.23 -3.02 32.19
C LEU A 811 0.33 -4.53 31.94
N ASP A 812 0.74 -4.91 30.75
CA ASP A 812 1.16 -6.27 30.44
C ASP A 812 2.63 -6.50 30.92
N ASP A 813 3.09 -7.76 30.92
CA ASP A 813 4.40 -8.15 31.46
C ASP A 813 5.60 -7.83 30.52
N THR A 814 5.41 -7.29 29.30
CA THR A 814 6.51 -6.86 28.40
C THR A 814 6.93 -5.41 28.61
N GLY A 815 6.11 -4.61 29.30
CA GLY A 815 6.38 -3.19 29.50
C GLY A 815 5.96 -2.31 28.33
N ASP A 816 5.23 -2.88 27.36
CA ASP A 816 4.43 -2.10 26.42
C ASP A 816 3.17 -1.63 27.12
N VAL A 817 2.89 -0.33 26.97
CA VAL A 817 1.62 0.24 27.41
C VAL A 817 0.68 0.09 26.23
N ASP A 818 -0.07 -1.02 26.18
CA ASP A 818 -1.28 -1.09 25.37
C ASP A 818 -2.27 -0.08 25.98
N VAL A 819 -2.18 1.16 25.52
CA VAL A 819 -3.37 2.00 25.48
C VAL A 819 -4.20 1.33 24.40
N ALA A 820 -5.16 0.50 24.81
CA ALA A 820 -6.31 0.26 23.96
C ALA A 820 -6.94 1.62 23.73
N ALA A 821 -6.48 2.33 22.70
CA ALA A 821 -7.27 3.30 22.02
C ALA A 821 -8.43 2.48 21.45
N ASN A 822 -9.45 2.27 22.26
CA ASN A 822 -10.77 2.31 21.68
C ASN A 822 -10.76 3.60 20.87
N ASN A 823 -10.93 3.49 19.56
CA ASN A 823 -11.23 4.55 18.60
C ASN A 823 -12.56 5.24 19.00
N ALA A 824 -12.70 5.64 20.26
CA ALA A 824 -13.51 6.76 20.63
C ALA A 824 -12.81 7.93 19.94
N ILE A 825 -13.30 8.24 18.76
CA ILE A 825 -13.17 9.51 18.07
C ILE A 825 -13.45 10.57 19.14
N TYR A 826 -12.42 10.95 19.89
CA TYR A 826 -12.40 12.09 20.79
C TYR A 826 -12.26 13.28 19.87
N ALA A 827 -13.31 13.49 19.08
CA ALA A 827 -13.44 14.56 18.14
C ALA A 827 -13.12 15.86 18.89
N PHE A 828 -11.96 16.43 18.57
CA PHE A 828 -11.65 17.84 18.68
C PHE A 828 -12.18 18.55 19.93
N ALA A 829 -11.99 17.98 21.12
CA ALA A 829 -12.32 18.64 22.38
C ALA A 829 -11.28 19.72 22.77
N ASN A 830 -10.89 20.58 21.82
CA ASN A 830 -10.34 21.90 22.14
C ASN A 830 -11.50 22.84 22.52
N GLY A 831 -12.30 22.48 23.52
CA GLY A 831 -13.28 23.36 24.16
C GLY A 831 -14.52 23.77 23.35
N ASP A 832 -14.54 23.57 22.03
CA ASP A 832 -15.71 23.74 21.18
C ASP A 832 -16.24 22.35 20.82
N GLN A 833 -17.37 21.97 21.42
CA GLN A 833 -18.04 20.71 21.08
C GLN A 833 -18.37 20.73 19.58
N LEU A 834 -18.14 19.62 18.86
CA LEU A 834 -18.76 19.39 17.55
C LEU A 834 -20.27 19.49 17.76
N MET A 835 -20.84 20.67 17.50
CA MET A 835 -22.28 20.88 17.52
C MET A 835 -22.92 20.62 16.15
N ASN A 836 -22.11 20.14 15.20
CA ASN A 836 -22.45 19.99 13.81
C ASN A 836 -22.46 18.50 13.45
N PRO A 837 -23.45 18.01 12.69
CA PRO A 837 -23.43 16.66 12.16
C PRO A 837 -22.19 16.46 11.27
N ALA A 838 -21.65 15.25 11.32
CA ALA A 838 -20.50 14.87 10.51
C ALA A 838 -20.71 13.47 9.93
N ALA A 839 -20.18 13.27 8.73
CA ALA A 839 -19.99 11.97 8.13
C ALA A 839 -18.50 11.60 8.22
N PHE A 840 -18.22 10.31 8.32
CA PHE A 840 -16.87 9.78 8.34
C PHE A 840 -16.75 8.73 7.26
N THR A 841 -15.67 8.72 6.48
CA THR A 841 -15.34 7.62 5.58
C THR A 841 -14.08 6.94 6.08
N ILE A 842 -14.14 5.62 6.29
CA ILE A 842 -13.01 4.81 6.78
C ILE A 842 -12.34 4.12 5.60
N GLU A 843 -11.02 4.20 5.54
CA GLU A 843 -10.17 3.51 4.59
C GLU A 843 -9.92 2.07 5.03
N PRO A 844 -9.68 1.14 4.09
CA PRO A 844 -9.19 -0.19 4.42
C PRO A 844 -7.84 -0.16 5.16
N GLU A 845 -7.49 -1.27 5.82
CA GLU A 845 -6.17 -1.46 6.44
C GLU A 845 -5.03 -1.21 5.42
N ASN A 846 -4.06 -0.37 5.80
CA ASN A 846 -2.82 -0.15 5.05
C ASN A 846 -1.79 -1.26 5.31
N ASP A 847 -0.59 -1.14 4.73
CA ASP A 847 0.54 -2.05 4.90
C ASP A 847 1.06 -2.21 6.34
N ASN A 848 0.68 -1.28 7.23
CA ASN A 848 0.97 -1.30 8.67
C ASN A 848 -0.20 -1.83 9.52
N ASP A 849 -1.22 -2.41 8.89
CA ASP A 849 -2.47 -2.86 9.53
C ASP A 849 -3.22 -1.70 10.25
N GLU A 850 -3.08 -0.46 9.77
CA GLU A 850 -3.75 0.74 10.31
C GLU A 850 -4.93 1.14 9.42
N GLU A 851 -6.04 1.54 10.04
CA GLU A 851 -7.24 2.07 9.37
C GLU A 851 -7.35 3.57 9.67
N GLU A 852 -7.54 4.38 8.63
CA GLU A 852 -7.69 5.82 8.77
C GLU A 852 -9.07 6.30 8.32
N ALA A 853 -9.45 7.50 8.78
CA ALA A 853 -10.77 8.05 8.54
C ALA A 853 -10.73 9.52 8.14
N TYR A 854 -11.53 9.85 7.13
CA TYR A 854 -11.84 11.20 6.70
C TYR A 854 -13.12 11.68 7.38
N VAL A 855 -13.07 12.84 8.03
CA VAL A 855 -14.22 13.47 8.70
C VAL A 855 -14.71 14.63 7.85
N VAL A 856 -15.99 14.63 7.49
CA VAL A 856 -16.66 15.72 6.76
C VAL A 856 -17.79 16.26 7.62
N GLY A 857 -17.72 17.53 8.00
CA GLY A 857 -18.70 18.20 8.85
C GLY A 857 -19.60 19.12 8.03
N ALA A 858 -20.88 19.20 8.40
CA ALA A 858 -21.83 20.15 7.82
C ALA A 858 -22.25 21.18 8.86
N SER A 859 -22.06 22.47 8.56
CA SER A 859 -22.35 23.55 9.51
C SER A 859 -23.21 24.65 8.89
N PRO A 860 -24.19 25.21 9.61
CA PRO A 860 -24.95 26.33 9.09
C PRO A 860 -24.05 27.56 8.99
N ASP A 861 -23.96 28.17 7.81
CA ASP A 861 -23.28 29.45 7.66
C ASP A 861 -24.04 30.53 8.42
N THR A 862 -23.32 31.26 9.26
CA THR A 862 -23.85 32.37 10.05
C THR A 862 -24.24 33.59 9.22
N GLY A 863 -23.84 33.63 7.94
CA GLY A 863 -24.08 34.71 7.00
C GLY A 863 -25.45 34.65 6.33
N ASP A 864 -25.76 33.52 5.67
CA ASP A 864 -26.70 33.51 4.55
C ASP A 864 -27.81 32.43 4.59
N ASP A 865 -28.08 31.82 5.76
CA ASP A 865 -29.08 30.73 5.94
C ASP A 865 -28.77 29.47 5.07
N GLU A 866 -27.52 29.31 4.62
CA GLU A 866 -27.04 28.20 3.79
C GLU A 866 -26.22 27.21 4.63
N LEU A 867 -26.23 25.93 4.26
CA LEU A 867 -25.44 24.87 4.90
C LEU A 867 -24.09 24.73 4.18
N ASP A 868 -23.00 24.80 4.95
CA ASP A 868 -21.62 24.69 4.46
C ASP A 868 -21.06 23.29 4.76
N VAL A 869 -20.58 22.59 3.73
CA VAL A 869 -19.87 21.32 3.85
C VAL A 869 -18.38 21.61 3.97
N SER A 870 -17.78 21.18 5.07
CA SER A 870 -16.39 21.48 5.40
C SER A 870 -15.63 20.23 5.80
N PHE A 871 -14.35 20.19 5.44
CA PHE A 871 -13.47 19.12 5.88
C PHE A 871 -13.20 19.21 7.39
N GLY A 872 -13.66 18.22 8.14
CA GLY A 872 -13.59 18.15 9.60
C GLY A 872 -12.26 17.62 10.14
N GLY A 873 -11.53 16.83 9.35
CA GLY A 873 -10.21 16.29 9.71
C GLY A 873 -9.89 14.94 9.06
N PHE A 874 -8.65 14.50 9.23
CA PHE A 874 -8.13 13.18 8.87
C PHE A 874 -7.51 12.57 10.14
N THR A 875 -7.68 11.27 10.38
CA THR A 875 -7.13 10.62 11.58
C THR A 875 -5.66 10.22 11.44
N GLY A 876 -5.18 10.03 10.22
CA GLY A 876 -3.84 9.53 9.97
C GLY A 876 -2.73 10.55 10.17
N ASP A 877 -1.50 10.04 10.23
CA ASP A 877 -0.31 10.80 10.60
C ASP A 877 0.11 11.83 9.55
N SER A 878 -0.17 11.59 8.26
CA SER A 878 0.21 12.50 7.18
C SER A 878 -0.72 12.47 5.97
N ARG A 879 -1.06 13.67 5.48
CA ARG A 879 -1.71 13.94 4.20
C ARG A 879 -0.99 15.10 3.52
N GLN A 880 -0.56 14.93 2.27
CA GLN A 880 0.03 16.01 1.48
C GLN A 880 -1.09 16.78 0.78
N THR A 881 -1.17 18.10 0.99
CA THR A 881 -2.25 18.94 0.46
C THR A 881 -1.71 20.13 -0.33
N ALA A 882 -2.41 20.51 -1.40
CA ALA A 882 -2.11 21.70 -2.18
C ALA A 882 -3.39 22.30 -2.79
N THR A 883 -3.45 23.62 -2.94
CA THR A 883 -4.56 24.32 -3.61
C THR A 883 -4.40 24.25 -5.13
N LEU A 884 -5.46 24.03 -5.89
CA LEU A 884 -5.41 24.09 -7.37
C LEU A 884 -5.03 25.49 -7.87
N GLU A 885 -4.25 25.58 -8.95
CA GLU A 885 -3.99 26.86 -9.63
C GLU A 885 -5.12 27.21 -10.59
N SER A 886 -5.81 26.19 -11.10
CA SER A 886 -6.97 26.36 -11.98
C SER A 886 -8.21 26.88 -11.23
N ASN A 887 -8.31 26.61 -9.92
CA ASN A 887 -9.32 27.14 -9.01
C ASN A 887 -8.75 27.32 -7.59
N ASP A 888 -8.58 28.58 -7.14
CA ASP A 888 -7.97 28.87 -5.83
C ASP A 888 -8.88 28.58 -4.62
N ASP A 889 -10.13 28.19 -4.87
CA ASP A 889 -11.09 27.77 -3.85
C ASP A 889 -11.06 26.25 -3.60
N ILE A 890 -10.34 25.47 -4.43
CA ILE A 890 -10.24 24.01 -4.31
C ILE A 890 -8.89 23.59 -3.72
N ASP A 891 -8.92 22.90 -2.59
CA ASP A 891 -7.77 22.23 -1.97
C ASP A 891 -7.81 20.73 -2.26
N VAL A 892 -6.72 20.19 -2.81
CA VAL A 892 -6.58 18.76 -3.09
C VAL A 892 -5.54 18.13 -2.17
N GLY A 893 -5.61 16.83 -1.93
CA GLY A 893 -4.58 16.12 -1.19
C GLY A 893 -4.60 14.61 -1.34
N VAL A 894 -3.45 14.00 -1.06
CA VAL A 894 -3.25 12.55 -1.07
C VAL A 894 -2.61 12.12 0.25
N ASP A 895 -3.05 11.00 0.80
CA ASP A 895 -2.48 10.37 2.00
C ASP A 895 -1.62 9.14 1.68
N LEU A 896 -1.09 8.48 2.71
CA LEU A 896 -0.24 7.29 2.57
C LEU A 896 -0.98 6.08 1.98
N PHE A 897 -2.31 6.01 2.15
CA PHE A 897 -3.12 4.96 1.54
C PHE A 897 -3.25 5.16 0.03
N GLY A 898 -3.04 6.40 -0.43
CA GLY A 898 -3.22 6.83 -1.81
C GLY A 898 -4.60 7.43 -2.06
N THR A 899 -5.39 7.71 -1.03
CA THR A 899 -6.71 8.34 -1.19
C THR A 899 -6.56 9.78 -1.62
N TYR A 900 -7.15 10.08 -2.78
CA TYR A 900 -7.21 11.44 -3.27
C TYR A 900 -8.44 12.14 -2.70
N SER A 901 -8.27 13.38 -2.31
CA SER A 901 -9.32 14.19 -1.69
C SER A 901 -9.33 15.58 -2.31
N GLU A 902 -10.51 16.06 -2.66
CA GLU A 902 -10.77 17.38 -3.23
C GLU A 902 -11.75 18.11 -2.31
N ILE A 903 -11.40 19.29 -1.84
CA ILE A 903 -12.19 20.11 -0.93
C ILE A 903 -12.45 21.43 -1.64
N ASP A 904 -13.66 21.61 -2.13
CA ASP A 904 -14.11 22.88 -2.69
C ASP A 904 -14.62 23.76 -1.55
N ASN A 905 -13.99 24.91 -1.34
CA ASN A 905 -14.39 25.90 -0.34
C ASN A 905 -15.25 27.03 -0.95
N ASP A 906 -15.60 26.95 -2.24
CA ASP A 906 -16.50 27.89 -2.87
C ASP A 906 -17.97 27.66 -2.44
N GLU A 907 -18.71 28.77 -2.36
CA GLU A 907 -20.16 28.78 -2.05
C GLU A 907 -20.53 27.98 -0.78
N GLN A 908 -21.21 26.84 -0.94
CA GLN A 908 -21.73 25.99 0.14
C GLN A 908 -20.81 24.80 0.46
N GLY A 909 -19.61 24.78 -0.14
CA GLY A 909 -18.58 23.77 0.06
C GLY A 909 -18.91 22.39 -0.52
N SER A 910 -17.89 21.65 -0.93
CA SER A 910 -18.00 20.21 -1.23
C SER A 910 -16.72 19.46 -0.87
N VAL A 911 -16.85 18.17 -0.61
CA VAL A 911 -15.70 17.27 -0.37
C VAL A 911 -15.87 16.03 -1.21
N THR A 912 -14.89 15.73 -2.06
CA THR A 912 -14.85 14.50 -2.87
C THR A 912 -13.65 13.67 -2.45
N LEU A 913 -13.86 12.39 -2.19
CA LEU A 913 -12.85 11.40 -1.82
C LEU A 913 -12.83 10.30 -2.87
N ASN A 914 -11.67 10.00 -3.44
CA ASN A 914 -11.45 8.88 -4.34
C ASN A 914 -10.62 7.83 -3.59
N LEU A 915 -11.32 6.83 -3.05
CA LEU A 915 -10.77 5.81 -2.15
C LEU A 915 -10.37 4.58 -2.97
N PRO A 916 -9.11 4.17 -2.97
CA PRO A 916 -8.72 2.94 -3.64
C PRO A 916 -9.21 1.74 -2.82
N SER A 917 -9.59 0.64 -3.49
CA SER A 917 -10.09 -0.59 -2.84
C SER A 917 -9.01 -1.35 -2.03
N GLY A 918 -7.78 -0.87 -2.08
CA GLY A 918 -6.62 -1.27 -1.30
C GLY A 918 -5.51 -0.26 -1.57
N GLN A 919 -4.50 -0.22 -0.70
CA GLN A 919 -3.45 0.80 -0.75
C GLN A 919 -2.81 0.92 -2.14
N ALA A 920 -2.71 2.15 -2.64
CA ALA A 920 -2.21 2.43 -3.98
C ALA A 920 -0.68 2.22 -4.04
N VAL A 921 -0.23 1.51 -5.08
CA VAL A 921 1.19 1.21 -5.30
C VAL A 921 1.79 2.22 -6.27
N ALA A 922 2.99 2.72 -5.99
CA ALA A 922 3.75 3.60 -6.85
C ALA A 922 4.53 2.82 -7.93
N GLY A 923 4.36 3.25 -9.18
CA GLY A 923 5.01 2.63 -10.34
C GLY A 923 6.32 3.27 -10.69
N VAL A 924 7.40 2.87 -10.00
CA VAL A 924 8.75 3.32 -10.35
C VAL A 924 9.55 2.16 -10.95
N GLY A 925 10.25 2.42 -12.05
CA GLY A 925 11.12 1.41 -12.64
C GLY A 925 12.27 1.99 -13.44
N VAL A 926 13.29 1.16 -13.65
CA VAL A 926 14.46 1.50 -14.44
C VAL A 926 14.54 0.58 -15.65
N THR A 927 14.74 1.14 -16.82
CA THR A 927 14.91 0.38 -18.06
C THR A 927 16.13 0.83 -18.85
N SER A 928 16.51 0.01 -19.83
CA SER A 928 17.34 0.47 -20.96
C SER A 928 16.59 1.47 -21.87
N GLU A 929 17.30 2.11 -22.81
CA GLU A 929 16.76 3.11 -23.76
C GLU A 929 15.48 2.69 -24.50
N GLU A 930 15.30 1.40 -24.81
CA GLU A 930 14.11 0.88 -25.52
C GLU A 930 13.05 0.29 -24.58
N GLY A 931 13.23 0.39 -23.26
CA GLY A 931 12.30 -0.16 -22.29
C GLY A 931 11.18 0.79 -21.90
N GLU A 932 10.08 0.19 -21.45
CA GLU A 932 8.89 0.88 -20.96
C GLU A 932 8.44 0.22 -19.65
N VAL A 933 7.94 1.01 -18.71
CA VAL A 933 7.18 0.53 -17.55
C VAL A 933 5.69 0.63 -17.88
N THR A 934 4.92 -0.37 -17.45
CA THR A 934 3.48 -0.40 -17.67
C THR A 934 2.76 -0.81 -16.41
N ALA A 935 1.69 -0.08 -16.07
CA ALA A 935 0.75 -0.50 -15.05
C ALA A 935 0.07 -1.81 -15.48
N GLY A 936 0.20 -2.85 -14.66
CA GLY A 936 -0.67 -4.01 -14.73
C GLY A 936 -2.09 -3.57 -14.37
N GLY A 937 -3.08 -4.01 -15.15
CA GLY A 937 -4.47 -3.66 -14.91
C GLY A 937 -4.88 -3.98 -13.47
N SER A 938 -5.32 -2.96 -12.74
CA SER A 938 -5.89 -3.09 -11.40
C SER A 938 -7.08 -4.07 -11.48
N GLY A 939 -7.16 -5.05 -10.58
CA GLY A 939 -8.42 -5.77 -10.36
C GLY A 939 -8.79 -6.93 -11.30
N GLY A 940 -7.83 -7.58 -11.98
CA GLY A 940 -8.07 -8.93 -12.48
C GLY A 940 -7.82 -9.97 -11.39
N SER A 941 -8.84 -10.39 -10.62
CA SER A 941 -8.75 -11.55 -9.72
C SER A 941 -7.91 -12.66 -10.38
N GLY A 942 -6.67 -12.80 -9.91
CA GLY A 942 -5.73 -13.73 -10.47
C GLY A 942 -6.21 -15.14 -10.13
N THR A 943 -6.86 -15.81 -11.07
CA THR A 943 -7.14 -17.23 -10.90
C THR A 943 -5.80 -17.95 -10.87
N VAL A 944 -5.39 -18.43 -9.70
CA VAL A 944 -4.20 -19.24 -9.58
C VAL A 944 -4.56 -20.62 -10.11
N GLU A 945 -4.10 -20.92 -11.33
CA GLU A 945 -4.17 -22.27 -11.86
C GLU A 945 -3.18 -23.15 -11.10
N THR A 946 -3.66 -23.89 -10.11
CA THR A 946 -2.82 -24.88 -9.44
C THR A 946 -2.76 -26.13 -10.30
N MET A 947 -1.56 -26.49 -10.74
CA MET A 947 -1.33 -27.74 -11.47
C MET A 947 -0.94 -28.83 -10.48
N THR A 948 -1.86 -29.76 -10.22
CA THR A 948 -1.55 -30.94 -9.40
C THR A 948 -1.25 -32.14 -10.31
N PRO A 949 -0.11 -32.84 -10.17
CA PRO A 949 0.13 -34.08 -10.89
C PRO A 949 -0.99 -35.08 -10.56
N THR A 950 -1.70 -35.56 -11.59
CA THR A 950 -2.80 -36.53 -11.40
C THR A 950 -2.29 -37.88 -10.88
N GLY A 951 -0.99 -38.13 -11.06
CA GLY A 951 -0.32 -39.37 -10.74
C GLY A 951 -0.73 -40.51 -11.68
N PHE A 952 0.18 -41.44 -11.91
CA PHE A 952 -0.14 -42.63 -12.71
C PHE A 952 -0.93 -43.65 -11.87
N SER A 953 -2.24 -43.77 -12.10
CA SER A 953 -3.02 -44.82 -11.45
C SER A 953 -2.59 -46.20 -11.94
N SER A 954 -2.42 -47.15 -11.02
CA SER A 954 -2.09 -48.56 -11.34
C SER A 954 -3.07 -49.23 -12.31
N GLN A 955 -4.27 -48.66 -12.49
CA GLN A 955 -5.26 -49.11 -13.46
C GLN A 955 -4.86 -48.88 -14.93
N TYR A 956 -3.82 -48.07 -15.17
CA TYR A 956 -3.29 -47.75 -16.50
C TYR A 956 -2.05 -48.57 -16.88
N THR A 957 -1.62 -49.48 -16.00
CA THR A 957 -0.65 -50.52 -16.33
C THR A 957 -1.33 -51.88 -16.39
N ALA A 958 -1.07 -52.67 -17.44
CA ALA A 958 -1.58 -54.02 -17.56
C ALA A 958 -0.50 -54.99 -18.05
N LEU A 959 -0.66 -56.27 -17.72
CA LEU A 959 0.04 -57.33 -18.44
C LEU A 959 -0.75 -57.68 -19.70
N ASP A 960 -0.08 -58.11 -20.76
CA ASP A 960 -0.71 -58.47 -22.04
C ASP A 960 -1.78 -59.58 -21.93
N SER A 961 -1.70 -60.40 -20.88
CA SER A 961 -2.70 -61.42 -20.53
C SER A 961 -3.84 -60.94 -19.62
N ASP A 962 -3.79 -59.69 -19.15
CA ASP A 962 -4.87 -59.10 -18.36
C ASP A 962 -6.13 -58.93 -19.20
N SER A 963 -7.28 -59.26 -18.61
CA SER A 963 -8.58 -59.05 -19.22
C SER A 963 -8.88 -57.59 -19.58
N SER A 964 -8.26 -56.61 -18.89
CA SER A 964 -8.43 -55.18 -19.17
C SER A 964 -7.88 -54.76 -20.53
N VAL A 965 -6.86 -55.47 -21.05
CA VAL A 965 -6.21 -55.16 -22.34
C VAL A 965 -7.20 -55.23 -23.50
N SER A 966 -8.18 -56.13 -23.44
CA SER A 966 -9.20 -56.25 -24.50
C SER A 966 -10.11 -55.01 -24.59
N SER A 967 -10.38 -54.35 -23.46
CA SER A 967 -11.10 -53.07 -23.43
C SER A 967 -10.17 -51.92 -23.82
N ALA A 968 -8.94 -51.90 -23.31
CA ALA A 968 -7.98 -50.84 -23.63
C ALA A 968 -7.74 -50.71 -25.15
N LYS A 969 -7.63 -51.82 -25.89
CA LYS A 969 -7.54 -51.85 -27.37
C LYS A 969 -8.68 -51.15 -28.12
N GLN A 970 -9.83 -50.97 -27.47
CA GLN A 970 -11.02 -50.37 -28.07
C GLN A 970 -11.31 -48.95 -27.59
N GLU A 971 -10.70 -48.54 -26.47
CA GLU A 971 -11.11 -47.35 -25.74
C GLU A 971 -9.96 -46.34 -25.57
N ARG A 972 -8.70 -46.73 -25.81
CA ARG A 972 -7.51 -45.96 -25.42
C ARG A 972 -6.31 -46.19 -26.34
N HIS A 973 -5.39 -45.24 -26.34
CA HIS A 973 -4.05 -45.44 -26.88
C HIS A 973 -3.28 -46.47 -26.04
N LEU A 974 -2.33 -47.16 -26.66
CA LEU A 974 -1.53 -48.19 -25.99
C LEU A 974 -0.04 -47.86 -26.04
N VAL A 975 0.67 -48.10 -24.95
CA VAL A 975 2.14 -48.17 -24.94
C VAL A 975 2.54 -49.61 -24.68
N LEU A 976 3.04 -50.28 -25.72
CA LEU A 976 3.34 -51.71 -25.71
C LEU A 976 4.83 -51.94 -25.43
N VAL A 977 5.15 -52.45 -24.25
CA VAL A 977 6.53 -52.65 -23.81
C VAL A 977 6.93 -54.12 -23.95
N GLY A 978 8.02 -54.35 -24.67
CA GLY A 978 8.57 -55.67 -25.00
C GLY A 978 8.20 -56.15 -26.41
N GLY A 979 9.10 -56.88 -27.05
CA GLY A 979 8.88 -57.40 -28.40
C GLY A 979 7.85 -58.53 -28.49
N PRO A 980 7.49 -58.99 -29.72
CA PRO A 980 6.42 -59.97 -29.97
C PRO A 980 6.65 -61.36 -29.35
N ALA A 981 7.87 -61.64 -28.90
CA ALA A 981 8.20 -62.90 -28.22
C ALA A 981 7.75 -62.92 -26.75
N VAL A 982 7.60 -61.75 -26.11
CA VAL A 982 7.26 -61.60 -24.70
C VAL A 982 5.95 -60.85 -24.49
N ASN A 983 5.54 -60.02 -25.45
CA ASN A 983 4.28 -59.28 -25.47
C ASN A 983 3.41 -59.76 -26.64
N SER A 984 2.38 -60.53 -26.32
CA SER A 984 1.44 -61.12 -27.29
C SER A 984 0.62 -60.09 -28.05
N VAL A 985 0.40 -58.89 -27.48
CA VAL A 985 -0.28 -57.78 -28.16
C VAL A 985 0.57 -57.24 -29.31
N VAL A 986 1.89 -57.11 -29.12
CA VAL A 986 2.83 -56.80 -30.22
C VAL A 986 2.85 -57.95 -31.22
N GLY A 987 2.72 -59.20 -30.76
CA GLY A 987 2.55 -60.38 -31.62
C GLY A 987 1.35 -60.28 -32.57
N GLU A 988 0.22 -59.73 -32.12
CA GLU A 988 -0.96 -59.50 -32.97
C GLU A 988 -0.67 -58.48 -34.08
N LEU A 989 0.05 -57.39 -33.78
CA LEU A 989 0.46 -56.39 -34.77
C LEU A 989 1.44 -56.96 -35.80
N VAL A 990 2.29 -57.91 -35.40
CA VAL A 990 3.15 -58.68 -36.34
C VAL A 990 2.31 -59.56 -37.25
N GLU A 991 1.28 -60.24 -36.73
CA GLU A 991 0.37 -61.05 -37.53
C GLU A 991 -0.46 -60.19 -38.52
N ALA A 992 -0.77 -58.95 -38.14
CA ALA A 992 -1.39 -57.93 -39.00
C ALA A 992 -0.41 -57.32 -40.01
N ASN A 993 0.90 -57.57 -39.87
CA ASN A 993 1.98 -56.99 -40.68
C ASN A 993 2.08 -55.46 -40.55
N GLU A 994 1.84 -54.96 -39.34
CA GLU A 994 1.94 -53.54 -38.95
C GLU A 994 3.24 -53.21 -38.21
N THR A 995 3.90 -54.23 -37.64
CA THR A 995 5.24 -54.12 -37.05
C THR A 995 6.12 -55.31 -37.45
N MET A 996 7.42 -55.24 -37.13
CA MET A 996 8.41 -56.23 -37.52
C MET A 996 8.40 -57.48 -36.63
N ALA A 997 8.73 -58.63 -37.21
CA ALA A 997 8.78 -59.88 -36.47
C ALA A 997 9.99 -59.92 -35.52
N GLY A 998 9.90 -60.69 -34.44
CA GLY A 998 10.99 -60.85 -33.46
C GLY A 998 12.35 -61.23 -34.06
N SER A 999 12.38 -61.90 -35.22
CA SER A 999 13.61 -62.25 -35.94
C SER A 999 14.31 -61.09 -36.65
N GLU A 1000 13.63 -59.95 -36.78
CA GLU A 1000 14.13 -58.75 -37.47
C GLU A 1000 14.77 -57.76 -36.50
N TYR A 1001 14.60 -57.95 -35.18
CA TYR A 1001 15.28 -57.17 -34.16
C TYR A 1001 16.78 -57.49 -34.13
N THR A 1002 17.61 -56.44 -34.19
CA THR A 1002 19.06 -56.54 -34.16
C THR A 1002 19.58 -56.50 -32.73
N GLU A 1003 20.50 -57.41 -32.38
CA GLU A 1003 21.15 -57.44 -31.07
C GLU A 1003 21.89 -56.11 -30.80
N GLY A 1004 21.65 -55.50 -29.63
CA GLY A 1004 22.24 -54.21 -29.25
C GLY A 1004 21.47 -52.98 -29.78
N GLN A 1005 20.24 -53.18 -30.25
CA GLN A 1005 19.36 -52.10 -30.73
C GLN A 1005 17.95 -52.23 -30.14
N GLY A 1006 17.46 -51.13 -29.58
CA GLY A 1006 16.06 -50.93 -29.21
C GLY A 1006 15.28 -50.22 -30.34
N MET A 1007 13.97 -50.34 -30.32
CA MET A 1007 13.07 -49.77 -31.32
C MET A 1007 11.91 -49.04 -30.63
N LEU A 1008 11.62 -47.85 -31.13
CA LEU A 1008 10.40 -47.08 -30.89
C LEU A 1008 9.61 -47.07 -32.19
N GLN A 1009 8.34 -47.48 -32.16
CA GLN A 1009 7.48 -47.42 -33.35
C GLN A 1009 6.07 -47.02 -32.95
N LEU A 1010 5.54 -45.97 -33.55
CA LEU A 1010 4.14 -45.59 -33.47
C LEU A 1010 3.36 -46.28 -34.59
N VAL A 1011 2.30 -46.99 -34.23
CA VAL A 1011 1.38 -47.66 -35.15
C VAL A 1011 0.01 -46.99 -35.01
N GLU A 1012 -0.41 -46.31 -36.07
CA GLU A 1012 -1.70 -45.63 -36.14
C GLU A 1012 -2.85 -46.63 -36.24
N ASP A 1013 -3.97 -46.35 -35.58
CA ASP A 1013 -5.20 -47.17 -35.61
C ASP A 1013 -4.95 -48.66 -35.33
N ALA A 1014 -3.96 -48.98 -34.47
CA ALA A 1014 -3.36 -50.30 -34.32
C ALA A 1014 -4.37 -51.43 -34.03
N PHE A 1015 -5.49 -51.10 -33.36
CA PHE A 1015 -6.56 -52.06 -33.09
C PHE A 1015 -7.96 -51.54 -33.44
N THR A 1016 -8.17 -50.23 -33.26
CA THR A 1016 -9.44 -49.55 -33.51
C THR A 1016 -9.15 -48.14 -34.03
N GLU A 1017 -10.02 -47.63 -34.90
CA GLU A 1017 -9.93 -46.26 -35.44
C GLU A 1017 -9.92 -45.22 -34.30
N GLY A 1018 -8.95 -44.31 -34.32
CA GLY A 1018 -8.72 -43.25 -33.32
C GLY A 1018 -7.82 -43.66 -32.15
N HIS A 1019 -7.24 -44.87 -32.15
CA HIS A 1019 -6.41 -45.36 -31.04
C HIS A 1019 -5.10 -45.98 -31.53
N ASP A 1020 -4.01 -45.27 -31.25
CA ASP A 1020 -2.66 -45.61 -31.68
C ASP A 1020 -1.92 -46.48 -30.66
N ALA A 1021 -0.91 -47.22 -31.13
CA ALA A 1021 -0.03 -48.01 -30.28
C ALA A 1021 1.45 -47.63 -30.45
N LEU A 1022 2.10 -47.20 -29.36
CA LEU A 1022 3.53 -46.99 -29.28
C LEU A 1022 4.24 -48.26 -28.81
N ILE A 1023 5.01 -48.89 -29.68
CA ILE A 1023 5.81 -50.07 -29.39
C ILE A 1023 7.20 -49.63 -28.89
N VAL A 1024 7.57 -50.09 -27.70
CA VAL A 1024 8.90 -49.96 -27.10
C VAL A 1024 9.49 -51.35 -26.94
N ALA A 1025 10.39 -51.75 -27.83
CA ALA A 1025 10.88 -53.13 -27.89
C ALA A 1025 12.32 -53.24 -28.37
N GLY A 1026 13.08 -54.20 -27.84
CA GLY A 1026 14.42 -54.53 -28.34
C GLY A 1026 14.63 -56.03 -28.55
N HIS A 1027 15.80 -56.40 -29.09
CA HIS A 1027 16.18 -57.82 -29.26
C HIS A 1027 16.29 -58.54 -27.91
N SER A 1028 16.78 -57.84 -26.89
CA SER A 1028 16.85 -58.27 -25.51
C SER A 1028 16.17 -57.25 -24.58
N GLY A 1029 15.88 -57.63 -23.32
CA GLY A 1029 15.29 -56.71 -22.36
C GLY A 1029 16.15 -55.48 -22.07
N GLU A 1030 17.48 -55.59 -22.21
CA GLU A 1030 18.39 -54.45 -22.10
C GLU A 1030 18.21 -53.47 -23.26
N ASP A 1031 17.97 -53.99 -24.45
CA ASP A 1031 17.69 -53.17 -25.63
C ASP A 1031 16.33 -52.48 -25.52
N THR A 1032 15.31 -53.16 -24.96
CA THR A 1032 14.01 -52.53 -24.63
C THR A 1032 14.17 -51.42 -23.60
N ARG A 1033 15.00 -51.62 -22.56
CA ARG A 1033 15.26 -50.58 -21.54
C ARG A 1033 15.91 -49.35 -22.15
N ALA A 1034 16.91 -49.52 -23.02
CA ALA A 1034 17.54 -48.39 -23.69
C ALA A 1034 16.55 -47.59 -24.56
N ALA A 1035 15.62 -48.27 -25.26
CA ALA A 1035 14.55 -47.58 -25.98
C ALA A 1035 13.59 -46.83 -25.04
N GLY A 1036 13.22 -47.45 -23.90
CA GLY A 1036 12.37 -46.82 -22.90
C GLY A 1036 13.02 -45.60 -22.24
N GLU A 1037 14.31 -45.67 -21.89
CA GLU A 1037 15.07 -44.53 -21.34
C GLU A 1037 15.19 -43.39 -22.34
N PHE A 1038 15.43 -43.69 -23.62
CA PHE A 1038 15.46 -42.69 -24.68
C PHE A 1038 14.13 -41.94 -24.81
N LEU A 1039 13.01 -42.67 -24.75
CA LEU A 1039 11.67 -42.10 -24.81
C LEU A 1039 11.33 -41.29 -23.55
N VAL A 1040 11.76 -41.74 -22.37
CA VAL A 1040 11.53 -41.04 -21.10
C VAL A 1040 12.25 -39.69 -21.05
N ASN A 1041 13.43 -39.60 -21.65
CA ASN A 1041 14.15 -38.33 -21.82
C ASN A 1041 13.72 -37.61 -23.12
N HIS A 1042 12.40 -37.51 -23.35
CA HIS A 1042 11.87 -36.93 -24.60
C HIS A 1042 12.40 -35.51 -24.85
N ASP A 1043 12.48 -34.67 -23.83
CA ASP A 1043 12.89 -33.26 -23.98
C ASP A 1043 14.32 -33.12 -24.53
N GLU A 1044 15.21 -34.06 -24.18
CA GLU A 1044 16.58 -34.11 -24.72
C GLU A 1044 16.66 -34.74 -26.12
N ASN A 1045 15.63 -35.50 -26.51
CA ASN A 1045 15.62 -36.37 -27.69
C ASN A 1045 14.56 -36.02 -28.74
N SER A 1046 13.76 -34.96 -28.51
CA SER A 1046 12.61 -34.56 -29.33
C SER A 1046 12.99 -34.32 -30.79
N ASP A 1047 14.11 -33.63 -31.03
CA ASP A 1047 14.71 -33.41 -32.36
C ASP A 1047 14.92 -34.70 -33.15
N ALA A 1048 15.22 -35.81 -32.46
CA ALA A 1048 15.49 -37.10 -33.09
C ALA A 1048 14.22 -37.92 -33.34
N LEU A 1049 13.10 -37.54 -32.71
CA LEU A 1049 11.79 -38.18 -32.80
C LEU A 1049 10.83 -37.42 -33.73
N GLU A 1050 11.07 -36.11 -33.94
CA GLU A 1050 10.24 -35.23 -34.76
C GLU A 1050 9.99 -35.81 -36.16
N GLY A 1051 8.72 -35.88 -36.56
CA GLY A 1051 8.29 -36.32 -37.88
C GLY A 1051 8.49 -37.82 -38.16
N SER A 1052 8.97 -38.60 -37.20
CA SER A 1052 9.30 -40.03 -37.38
C SER A 1052 8.25 -40.94 -36.75
N THR A 1053 7.82 -41.99 -37.45
CA THR A 1053 6.94 -43.02 -36.88
C THR A 1053 7.72 -44.24 -36.37
N GLN A 1054 9.02 -44.33 -36.69
CA GLN A 1054 9.89 -45.41 -36.23
C GLN A 1054 11.32 -44.92 -36.05
N VAL A 1055 11.92 -45.23 -34.90
CA VAL A 1055 13.30 -44.89 -34.54
C VAL A 1055 13.99 -46.12 -33.94
N THR A 1056 15.26 -46.33 -34.28
CA THR A 1056 16.10 -47.40 -33.71
C THR A 1056 17.16 -46.77 -32.81
N VAL A 1057 17.24 -47.21 -31.55
CA VAL A 1057 18.15 -46.68 -30.53
C VAL A 1057 19.30 -47.67 -30.32
N ASN A 1058 20.54 -47.19 -30.38
CA ASN A 1058 21.73 -47.99 -30.04
C ASN A 1058 21.80 -48.18 -28.53
N THR A 1059 21.76 -49.42 -28.06
CA THR A 1059 21.73 -49.74 -26.63
C THR A 1059 22.99 -49.30 -25.88
N ALA A 1060 24.16 -49.29 -26.55
CA ALA A 1060 25.41 -48.90 -25.91
C ALA A 1060 25.63 -47.39 -25.86
N GLU A 1061 25.07 -46.65 -26.83
CA GLU A 1061 25.30 -45.21 -26.99
C GLU A 1061 24.12 -44.36 -26.51
N GLY A 1062 22.92 -44.93 -26.42
CA GLY A 1062 21.69 -44.19 -26.08
C GLY A 1062 21.29 -43.19 -27.17
N THR A 1063 21.69 -43.43 -28.42
CA THR A 1063 21.47 -42.51 -29.56
C THR A 1063 20.80 -43.21 -30.73
N VAL A 1064 20.17 -42.45 -31.63
CA VAL A 1064 19.52 -42.99 -32.83
C VAL A 1064 20.54 -43.53 -33.82
N VAL A 1065 20.30 -44.75 -34.32
CA VAL A 1065 21.04 -45.36 -35.43
C VAL A 1065 20.36 -44.95 -36.75
N GLN A 1066 21.02 -44.08 -37.51
CA GLN A 1066 20.57 -43.70 -38.86
C GLN A 1066 20.68 -44.83 -39.88
#